data_AF-A0A317MIQ7-F1
#
_entry.id   AF-A0A317MIQ7-F1
#
_cell.length_a   1.000
_cell.length_b   1.000
_cell.length_c   1.000
_cell.angle_alpha   90.00
_cell.angle_beta   90.00
_cell.angle_gamma   90.00
#
_symmetry.space_group_name_H-M   'P 1'
#
loop_
_entity.id
_entity.type
_entity.pdbx_description
1 polymer ?
#
loop_
_entity_poly.entity_id
_entity_poly.type
_entity_poly.pdbx_seq_one_letter_code
_entity_poly.pdbx_strand_id
1 'polypeptide(L)'
;MQDEKHPIINCHTHVFTGDHVPPFLARTFVPEPLHYLISLKLIVGFFRWWYRGPARIPYTYWFKKLRRGFTAVNRVYNKCWPFNTIFEYYLFFQTLYLLNELLPAVLPEGNWLSSLTDQLYAWLAPFMLPIKGTFLQGCFVVFVLLFFPSIRNLVIWMSSGLKKFVAMLPGKQTREMIGRYVNIGRYAFHRQQSRIFSKLKSQYPEGTGFVVLPMDMDYMAAGESRVRYRDQMQELAEMKEKKRNKKTFFPFVFVDPRRCVPVAEEKRSVKGDKPFFEWRQEGDKVVLEDCFIREYLEERQFSGIKIYPALGYFPFDIKLLPLWKYAADNNIPILTHCIRGTIFYRGRKKTEWYEHPVFEQAMGGESDDNEDVKDGFETDEQRETHDSLKSEYVPLVLSQTKNMDFSCNFTHPMNFLCLLDKGQLQKLLGGDVLKKVSSQEEIARVKALFGYSDTGLTQDLSALKICLGHFGGDDEWCRYFEKDRYNYSSQLIKHPDEGIQFFTRLDGEPSPGKPEQIWRYTDWYSIICSMMLQYKNVYADISYILHNDAAILPLLKETLQNKRLREKVLYGTDFFVVRNHKSDKNMVADMMGGLSEEDFDQIARINPRKYLNIKDNPRTVVIYSNPDNEGIPGVDGEKLNDEVPVSKYDIDTSPIDC
;
A
#
# COMPACT_ATOMS: atom_id res chain seq x y z
N MET A 1 -27.10 21.16 -21.33
CA MET A 1 -25.67 20.82 -21.38
C MET A 1 -25.23 20.61 -19.93
N GLN A 2 -24.82 19.39 -19.56
CA GLN A 2 -24.20 19.19 -18.24
C GLN A 2 -22.85 19.90 -18.26
N ASP A 3 -22.58 20.74 -17.26
CA ASP A 3 -21.27 21.35 -17.08
C ASP A 3 -20.19 20.25 -17.00
N GLU A 4 -19.15 20.39 -17.81
CA GLU A 4 -18.12 19.36 -17.98
C GLU A 4 -17.26 19.27 -16.71
N LYS A 5 -17.55 18.28 -15.85
CA LYS A 5 -16.82 18.05 -14.60
C LYS A 5 -15.35 17.78 -14.85
N HIS A 6 -14.48 18.32 -14.00
CA HIS A 6 -13.05 18.00 -14.04
C HIS A 6 -12.80 16.49 -13.94
N PRO A 7 -11.83 15.90 -14.67
CA PRO A 7 -11.55 14.46 -14.57
C PRO A 7 -11.21 14.00 -13.15
N ILE A 8 -11.61 12.75 -12.84
CA ILE A 8 -11.25 12.04 -11.61
C ILE A 8 -9.73 11.96 -11.48
N ILE A 9 -9.21 12.05 -10.26
CA ILE A 9 -7.82 11.76 -9.93
C ILE A 9 -7.81 10.72 -8.81
N ASN A 10 -7.20 9.58 -9.08
CA ASN A 10 -6.89 8.58 -8.06
C ASN A 10 -5.51 8.91 -7.46
N CYS A 11 -5.49 9.34 -6.20
CA CYS A 11 -4.30 9.84 -5.49
C CYS A 11 -3.36 8.74 -4.98
N HIS A 12 -3.71 7.47 -5.13
CA HIS A 12 -2.91 6.40 -4.56
C HIS A 12 -2.97 5.13 -5.43
N THR A 13 -1.96 4.94 -6.27
CA THR A 13 -1.82 3.73 -7.08
C THR A 13 -0.36 3.30 -7.19
N HIS A 14 -0.15 2.02 -7.42
CA HIS A 14 1.14 1.40 -7.69
C HIS A 14 1.13 0.67 -9.01
N VAL A 15 2.27 0.74 -9.69
CA VAL A 15 2.48 0.04 -10.97
C VAL A 15 3.71 -0.85 -10.96
N PHE A 16 4.36 -1.02 -9.80
CA PHE A 16 5.54 -1.85 -9.66
C PHE A 16 5.23 -3.32 -9.98
N THR A 17 6.21 -4.06 -10.49
CA THR A 17 6.05 -5.46 -10.87
C THR A 17 6.63 -6.37 -9.79
N GLY A 18 6.38 -7.68 -9.90
CA GLY A 18 7.05 -8.66 -9.04
C GLY A 18 8.58 -8.67 -9.15
N ASP A 19 9.16 -8.06 -10.19
CA ASP A 19 10.62 -7.93 -10.33
C ASP A 19 11.18 -6.78 -9.46
N HIS A 20 10.34 -5.84 -8.98
CA HIS A 20 10.72 -4.78 -8.03
C HIS A 20 10.60 -5.23 -6.56
N VAL A 21 9.99 -6.40 -6.32
CA VAL A 21 9.75 -6.92 -4.97
C VAL A 21 10.85 -7.92 -4.60
N PRO A 22 11.48 -7.80 -3.41
CA PRO A 22 12.47 -8.76 -2.96
C PRO A 22 11.91 -10.19 -2.81
N PRO A 23 12.74 -11.22 -3.01
CA PRO A 23 12.28 -12.61 -3.09
C PRO A 23 11.85 -13.23 -1.76
N PHE A 24 12.29 -12.70 -0.62
CA PHE A 24 12.16 -13.34 0.70
C PHE A 24 11.27 -12.56 1.67
N LEU A 25 10.07 -12.13 1.24
CA LEU A 25 9.11 -11.48 2.15
C LEU A 25 8.65 -12.40 3.30
N ALA A 26 8.75 -13.72 3.10
CA ALA A 26 8.34 -14.74 4.06
C ALA A 26 9.39 -15.03 5.15
N ARG A 27 10.57 -14.40 5.09
CA ARG A 27 11.70 -14.65 6.00
C ARG A 27 11.33 -14.50 7.48
N THR A 28 10.35 -13.66 7.80
CA THR A 28 9.89 -13.45 9.19
C THR A 28 9.03 -14.59 9.73
N PHE A 29 8.39 -15.38 8.85
CA PHE A 29 7.36 -16.36 9.23
C PHE A 29 7.74 -17.81 8.92
N VAL A 30 8.72 -18.01 8.04
CA VAL A 30 9.19 -19.34 7.65
C VAL A 30 10.65 -19.48 8.09
N PRO A 31 10.99 -20.45 8.95
CA PRO A 31 12.37 -20.62 9.43
C PRO A 31 13.32 -21.00 8.29
N GLU A 32 14.60 -20.74 8.50
CA GLU A 32 15.67 -21.20 7.61
C GLU A 32 15.81 -22.74 7.73
N PRO A 33 15.99 -23.49 6.62
CA PRO A 33 16.13 -23.08 5.21
C PRO A 33 14.80 -23.03 4.42
N LEU A 34 13.65 -23.28 5.04
CA LEU A 34 12.37 -23.48 4.35
C LEU A 34 11.86 -22.23 3.62
N HIS A 35 12.24 -21.01 4.04
CA HIS A 35 11.80 -19.78 3.36
C HIS A 35 12.34 -19.65 1.93
N TYR A 36 13.44 -20.33 1.58
CA TYR A 36 13.96 -20.37 0.21
C TYR A 36 13.05 -21.16 -0.74
N LEU A 37 12.31 -22.15 -0.22
CA LEU A 37 11.35 -22.97 -0.99
C LEU A 37 10.08 -22.19 -1.37
N ILE A 38 9.71 -21.18 -0.59
CA ILE A 38 8.57 -20.28 -0.85
C ILE A 38 9.07 -18.91 -1.34
N SER A 39 10.11 -18.90 -2.18
CA SER A 39 10.61 -17.64 -2.74
C SER A 39 9.68 -17.09 -3.82
N LEU A 40 9.50 -15.76 -3.85
CA LEU A 40 8.71 -15.08 -4.88
C LEU A 40 9.18 -15.46 -6.29
N LYS A 41 10.48 -15.70 -6.45
CA LYS A 41 11.11 -16.10 -7.71
C LYS A 41 10.51 -17.40 -8.28
N LEU A 42 10.32 -18.42 -7.44
CA LEU A 42 9.74 -19.70 -7.86
C LEU A 42 8.27 -19.54 -8.23
N ILE A 43 7.50 -18.85 -7.38
CA ILE A 43 6.07 -18.59 -7.62
C ILE A 43 5.88 -17.81 -8.91
N VAL A 44 6.57 -16.67 -9.06
CA VAL A 44 6.51 -15.83 -10.27
C VAL A 44 6.98 -16.61 -11.50
N GLY A 45 8.03 -17.44 -11.37
CA GLY A 45 8.52 -18.31 -12.44
C GLY A 45 7.46 -19.30 -12.92
N PHE A 46 6.83 -20.02 -11.99
CA PHE A 46 5.77 -20.99 -12.27
C PHE A 46 4.57 -20.33 -12.94
N PHE A 47 4.05 -19.24 -12.36
CA PHE A 47 2.95 -18.49 -12.95
C PHE A 47 3.31 -18.09 -14.38
N ARG A 48 4.47 -17.44 -14.59
CA ARG A 48 4.96 -17.01 -15.92
C ARG A 48 4.98 -18.15 -16.94
N TRP A 49 5.45 -19.33 -16.56
CA TRP A 49 5.44 -20.52 -17.41
C TRP A 49 4.01 -20.95 -17.77
N TRP A 50 3.14 -21.11 -16.76
CA TRP A 50 1.75 -21.55 -16.93
C TRP A 50 0.94 -20.69 -17.90
N TYR A 51 0.98 -19.36 -17.76
CA TYR A 51 0.17 -18.47 -18.61
C TYR A 51 0.81 -18.12 -19.96
N ARG A 52 2.11 -18.41 -20.16
CA ARG A 52 2.76 -18.28 -21.46
C ARG A 52 2.51 -19.49 -22.36
N GLY A 53 2.44 -20.69 -21.78
CA GLY A 53 2.22 -21.94 -22.52
C GLY A 53 0.89 -22.59 -22.16
N PRO A 54 0.84 -23.43 -21.11
CA PRO A 54 -0.29 -24.31 -20.79
C PRO A 54 -1.68 -23.65 -20.83
N ALA A 55 -1.84 -22.47 -20.21
CA ALA A 55 -3.13 -21.80 -20.13
C ALA A 55 -3.66 -21.30 -21.50
N ARG A 56 -2.79 -21.16 -22.51
CA ARG A 56 -3.18 -20.74 -23.86
C ARG A 56 -3.58 -21.90 -24.76
N ILE A 57 -3.12 -23.11 -24.44
CA ILE A 57 -3.37 -24.32 -25.22
C ILE A 57 -4.88 -24.50 -25.50
N PRO A 58 -5.80 -24.35 -24.53
CA PRO A 58 -7.25 -24.45 -24.76
C PRO A 58 -7.83 -23.58 -25.87
N TYR A 59 -7.19 -22.44 -26.16
CA TYR A 59 -7.69 -21.45 -27.11
C TYR A 59 -7.13 -21.64 -28.53
N THR A 60 -6.12 -22.50 -28.70
CA THR A 60 -5.50 -22.77 -30.00
C THR A 60 -6.41 -23.60 -30.91
N TYR A 61 -6.33 -23.37 -32.23
CA TYR A 61 -7.20 -24.02 -33.22
C TYR A 61 -7.11 -25.55 -33.19
N TRP A 62 -5.88 -26.09 -33.17
CA TRP A 62 -5.66 -27.54 -33.13
C TRP A 62 -6.24 -28.18 -31.86
N PHE A 63 -6.11 -27.52 -30.70
CA PHE A 63 -6.68 -28.01 -29.45
C PHE A 63 -8.20 -27.92 -29.45
N LYS A 64 -8.81 -26.87 -30.03
CA LYS A 64 -10.26 -26.81 -30.23
C LYS A 64 -10.76 -27.97 -31.11
N LYS A 65 -10.02 -28.33 -32.17
CA LYS A 65 -10.31 -29.48 -33.03
C LYS A 65 -10.15 -30.81 -32.28
N LEU A 66 -9.07 -30.96 -31.53
CA LEU A 66 -8.80 -32.15 -30.72
C LEU A 66 -9.83 -32.31 -29.60
N ARG A 67 -10.21 -31.22 -28.92
CA ARG A 67 -11.28 -31.19 -27.91
C ARG A 67 -12.62 -31.55 -28.52
N ARG A 68 -12.96 -31.06 -29.71
CA ARG A 68 -14.20 -31.44 -30.41
C ARG A 68 -14.22 -32.94 -30.73
N GLY A 69 -13.11 -33.50 -31.20
CA GLY A 69 -12.95 -34.94 -31.40
C GLY A 69 -13.05 -35.73 -30.09
N PHE A 70 -12.34 -35.29 -29.06
CA PHE A 70 -12.40 -35.87 -27.73
C PHE A 70 -13.79 -35.81 -27.13
N THR A 71 -14.57 -34.73 -27.32
CA THR A 71 -15.97 -34.65 -26.87
C THR A 71 -16.89 -35.63 -27.61
N ALA A 72 -16.59 -35.96 -28.86
CA ALA A 72 -17.31 -37.02 -29.57
C ALA A 72 -16.98 -38.41 -29.00
N VAL A 73 -15.70 -38.68 -28.72
CA VAL A 73 -15.24 -39.90 -28.03
C VAL A 73 -15.81 -39.97 -26.61
N ASN A 74 -15.81 -38.85 -25.87
CA ASN A 74 -16.27 -38.75 -24.50
C ASN A 74 -17.78 -39.01 -24.37
N ARG A 75 -18.56 -38.70 -25.42
CA ARG A 75 -19.99 -39.06 -25.51
C ARG A 75 -20.22 -40.57 -25.64
N VAL A 76 -19.31 -41.29 -26.28
CA VAL A 76 -19.36 -42.76 -26.38
C VAL A 76 -18.81 -43.38 -25.11
N TYR A 77 -17.65 -42.91 -24.66
CA TYR A 77 -17.01 -43.25 -23.40
C TYR A 77 -18.02 -43.16 -22.26
N ASN A 78 -18.66 -42.01 -21.99
CA ASN A 78 -19.64 -41.85 -20.89
C ASN A 78 -20.85 -42.81 -20.93
N LYS A 79 -21.12 -43.50 -22.05
CA LYS A 79 -22.15 -44.56 -22.14
C LYS A 79 -21.63 -45.94 -21.71
N CYS A 80 -20.32 -46.13 -21.60
CA CYS A 80 -19.63 -47.37 -21.22
C CYS A 80 -19.33 -47.46 -19.71
N TRP A 81 -20.24 -47.00 -18.86
CA TRP A 81 -20.15 -47.25 -17.42
C TRP A 81 -20.29 -48.77 -17.15
N PRO A 82 -19.43 -49.41 -16.30
CA PRO A 82 -18.47 -48.81 -15.36
C PRO A 82 -17.00 -48.76 -15.82
N PHE A 83 -16.67 -49.19 -17.04
CA PHE A 83 -15.27 -49.34 -17.51
C PHE A 83 -14.47 -48.02 -17.52
N ASN A 84 -15.16 -46.91 -17.73
CA ASN A 84 -14.58 -45.57 -17.68
C ASN A 84 -13.96 -45.25 -16.32
N THR A 85 -14.61 -45.64 -15.23
CA THR A 85 -14.15 -45.33 -13.89
C THR A 85 -12.81 -46.03 -13.61
N ILE A 86 -12.67 -47.28 -14.05
CA ILE A 86 -11.43 -48.06 -13.92
C ILE A 86 -10.29 -47.43 -14.74
N PHE A 87 -10.59 -47.02 -15.98
CA PHE A 87 -9.62 -46.36 -16.85
C PHE A 87 -9.17 -44.99 -16.30
N GLU A 88 -10.10 -44.20 -15.74
CA GLU A 88 -9.77 -42.94 -15.07
C GLU A 88 -8.90 -43.14 -13.82
N TYR A 89 -9.17 -44.18 -13.01
CA TYR A 89 -8.30 -44.53 -11.89
C TYR A 89 -6.90 -44.93 -12.37
N TYR A 90 -6.81 -45.72 -13.44
CA TYR A 90 -5.53 -46.09 -14.04
C TYR A 90 -4.74 -44.86 -14.50
N LEU A 91 -5.37 -43.98 -15.30
CA LEU A 91 -4.74 -42.73 -15.76
C LEU A 91 -4.34 -41.82 -14.60
N PHE A 92 -5.10 -41.81 -13.51
CA PHE A 92 -4.77 -41.07 -12.30
C PHE A 92 -3.50 -41.62 -11.63
N PHE A 93 -3.42 -42.93 -11.37
CA PHE A 93 -2.22 -43.54 -10.78
C PHE A 93 -1.01 -43.40 -11.71
N GLN A 94 -1.20 -43.51 -13.02
CA GLN A 94 -0.16 -43.24 -14.02
C GLN A 94 0.32 -41.79 -13.95
N THR A 95 -0.59 -40.84 -13.78
CA THR A 95 -0.24 -39.41 -13.65
C THR A 95 0.54 -39.15 -12.37
N LEU A 96 0.16 -39.77 -11.24
CA LEU A 96 0.90 -39.67 -9.98
C LEU A 96 2.30 -40.29 -10.08
N TYR A 97 2.43 -41.46 -10.71
CA TYR A 97 3.70 -42.13 -10.93
C TYR A 97 4.68 -41.25 -11.72
N LEU A 98 4.22 -40.66 -12.82
CA LEU A 98 5.05 -39.77 -13.65
C LEU A 98 5.36 -38.44 -12.97
N LEU A 99 4.43 -37.90 -12.17
CA LEU A 99 4.70 -36.69 -11.38
C LEU A 99 5.79 -36.93 -10.32
N ASN A 100 5.86 -38.12 -9.73
CA ASN A 100 6.90 -38.49 -8.77
C ASN A 100 8.29 -38.55 -9.42
N GLU A 101 8.39 -38.98 -10.68
CA GLU A 101 9.66 -38.96 -11.44
C GLU A 101 10.07 -37.58 -11.95
N LEU A 102 9.08 -36.74 -12.30
CA LEU A 102 9.33 -35.42 -12.88
C LEU A 102 9.65 -34.33 -11.85
N LEU A 103 9.16 -34.47 -10.62
CA LEU A 103 9.34 -33.48 -9.57
C LEU A 103 10.54 -33.87 -8.68
N PRO A 104 11.40 -32.91 -8.29
CA PRO A 104 12.45 -33.19 -7.32
C PRO A 104 11.84 -33.65 -6.00
N ALA A 105 12.53 -34.55 -5.27
CA ALA A 105 12.07 -35.04 -3.98
C ALA A 105 11.74 -33.86 -3.03
N VAL A 106 10.45 -33.66 -2.77
CA VAL A 106 9.94 -32.55 -1.95
C VAL A 106 10.06 -32.88 -0.46
N LEU A 107 10.15 -34.17 -0.12
CA LEU A 107 10.24 -34.66 1.25
C LEU A 107 11.70 -34.92 1.64
N PRO A 108 12.13 -34.53 2.85
CA PRO A 108 13.47 -34.84 3.35
C PRO A 108 13.68 -36.36 3.44
N GLU A 109 14.87 -36.84 3.08
CA GLU A 109 15.26 -38.24 3.26
C GLU A 109 15.12 -38.66 4.73
N GLY A 110 14.45 -39.79 4.98
CA GLY A 110 14.24 -40.34 6.32
C GLY A 110 12.91 -40.01 7.00
N ASN A 111 11.97 -39.32 6.34
CA ASN A 111 10.63 -39.08 6.87
C ASN A 111 9.72 -40.32 6.71
N TRP A 112 8.82 -40.60 7.67
CA TRP A 112 7.86 -41.69 7.56
C TRP A 112 6.95 -41.55 6.32
N LEU A 113 6.68 -40.30 5.92
CA LEU A 113 5.91 -40.00 4.71
C LEU A 113 6.66 -40.36 3.43
N SER A 114 7.99 -40.18 3.37
CA SER A 114 8.79 -40.51 2.18
C SER A 114 8.90 -42.02 2.01
N SER A 115 9.08 -42.75 3.11
CA SER A 115 9.07 -44.22 3.10
C SER A 115 7.75 -44.80 2.57
N LEU A 116 6.62 -44.18 2.93
CA LEU A 116 5.30 -44.60 2.46
C LEU A 116 5.07 -44.29 0.97
N THR A 117 5.58 -43.15 0.47
CA THR A 117 5.51 -42.83 -0.96
C THR A 117 6.43 -43.72 -1.81
N ASP A 118 7.60 -44.08 -1.29
CA ASP A 118 8.55 -44.96 -1.99
C ASP A 118 8.02 -46.38 -2.10
N GLN A 119 7.37 -46.89 -1.04
CA GLN A 119 6.69 -48.18 -1.06
C GLN A 119 5.51 -48.19 -2.05
N LEU A 120 4.70 -47.12 -2.07
CA LEU A 120 3.62 -47.00 -3.02
C LEU A 120 4.13 -46.91 -4.46
N TYR A 121 5.21 -46.16 -4.70
CA TYR A 121 5.83 -46.02 -6.02
C TYR A 121 6.39 -47.37 -6.51
N ALA A 122 7.10 -48.11 -5.66
CA ALA A 122 7.61 -49.44 -5.97
C ALA A 122 6.47 -50.44 -6.26
N TRP A 123 5.35 -50.33 -5.55
CA TRP A 123 4.16 -51.15 -5.77
C TRP A 123 3.45 -50.81 -7.09
N LEU A 124 3.38 -49.53 -7.47
CA LEU A 124 2.75 -49.09 -8.72
C LEU A 124 3.61 -49.38 -9.95
N ALA A 125 4.94 -49.30 -9.84
CA ALA A 125 5.90 -49.44 -10.95
C ALA A 125 5.62 -50.60 -11.93
N PRO A 126 5.33 -51.86 -11.50
CA PRO A 126 5.05 -52.95 -12.44
C PRO A 126 3.74 -52.80 -13.22
N PHE A 127 2.82 -51.97 -12.76
CA PHE A 127 1.50 -51.78 -13.38
C PHE A 127 1.41 -50.53 -14.26
N MET A 128 2.41 -49.64 -14.20
CA MET A 128 2.42 -48.37 -14.91
C MET A 128 3.11 -48.49 -16.28
N LEU A 129 2.70 -47.66 -17.23
CA LEU A 129 3.36 -47.55 -18.53
C LEU A 129 4.78 -46.96 -18.36
N PRO A 130 5.81 -47.62 -18.91
CA PRO A 130 7.19 -47.13 -18.83
C PRO A 130 7.42 -46.02 -19.87
N ILE A 131 6.90 -44.81 -19.59
CA ILE A 131 7.12 -43.64 -20.44
C ILE A 131 8.50 -43.07 -20.12
N LYS A 132 9.48 -43.30 -21.01
CA LYS A 132 10.86 -42.80 -20.83
C LYS A 132 11.01 -41.38 -21.38
N GLY A 133 11.76 -40.56 -20.64
CA GLY A 133 12.16 -39.21 -21.05
C GLY A 133 11.24 -38.11 -20.48
N THR A 134 11.85 -37.15 -19.79
CA THR A 134 11.16 -36.08 -19.05
C THR A 134 10.19 -35.27 -19.90
N PHE A 135 10.51 -35.05 -21.17
CA PHE A 135 9.61 -34.35 -22.10
C PHE A 135 8.32 -35.13 -22.37
N LEU A 136 8.41 -36.43 -22.67
CA LEU A 136 7.26 -37.28 -22.99
C LEU A 136 6.37 -37.50 -21.77
N GLN A 137 7.00 -37.71 -20.61
CA GLN A 137 6.31 -37.79 -19.32
C GLN A 137 5.53 -36.51 -19.03
N GLY A 138 6.18 -35.34 -19.22
CA GLY A 138 5.53 -34.03 -19.06
C GLY A 138 4.37 -33.82 -20.03
N CYS A 139 4.53 -34.20 -21.30
CA CYS A 139 3.47 -34.13 -22.30
C CYS A 139 2.27 -35.03 -21.92
N PHE A 140 2.51 -36.23 -21.41
CA PHE A 140 1.46 -37.14 -20.97
C PHE A 140 0.66 -36.55 -19.79
N VAL A 141 1.36 -36.08 -18.75
CA VAL A 141 0.73 -35.44 -17.58
C VAL A 141 -0.12 -34.24 -18.02
N VAL A 142 0.43 -33.36 -18.87
CA VAL A 142 -0.29 -32.20 -19.40
C VAL A 142 -1.52 -32.63 -20.22
N PHE A 143 -1.39 -33.67 -21.05
CA PHE A 143 -2.50 -34.21 -21.83
C PHE A 143 -3.62 -34.71 -20.91
N VAL A 144 -3.31 -35.56 -19.92
CA VAL A 144 -4.32 -36.09 -18.99
C VAL A 144 -5.02 -34.95 -18.24
N LEU A 145 -4.29 -33.97 -17.72
CA LEU A 145 -4.88 -32.83 -16.98
C LEU A 145 -5.74 -31.91 -17.87
N LEU A 146 -5.45 -31.81 -19.16
CA LEU A 146 -6.25 -31.00 -20.09
C LEU A 146 -7.57 -31.68 -20.48
N PHE A 147 -7.55 -33.00 -20.69
CA PHE A 147 -8.67 -33.75 -21.25
C PHE A 147 -9.54 -34.51 -20.24
N PHE A 148 -9.05 -34.77 -19.02
CA PHE A 148 -9.78 -35.48 -17.97
C PHE A 148 -10.03 -34.57 -16.76
N PRO A 149 -11.17 -33.84 -16.72
CA PRO A 149 -11.51 -32.94 -15.62
C PRO A 149 -11.57 -33.64 -14.26
N SER A 150 -12.02 -34.90 -14.18
CA SER A 150 -12.07 -35.69 -12.94
C SER A 150 -10.68 -35.84 -12.33
N ILE A 151 -9.70 -36.27 -13.14
CA ILE A 151 -8.30 -36.45 -12.74
C ILE A 151 -7.67 -35.10 -12.40
N ARG A 152 -7.90 -34.07 -13.23
CA ARG A 152 -7.43 -32.71 -12.94
C ARG A 152 -7.96 -32.22 -11.59
N ASN A 153 -9.27 -32.34 -11.36
CA ASN A 153 -9.91 -31.88 -10.14
C ASN A 153 -9.46 -32.71 -8.92
N LEU A 154 -9.22 -34.01 -9.08
CA LEU A 154 -8.72 -34.90 -8.03
C LEU A 154 -7.25 -34.61 -7.69
N VAL A 155 -6.38 -34.38 -8.69
CA VAL A 155 -4.99 -33.93 -8.49
C VAL A 155 -4.97 -32.55 -7.83
N ILE A 156 -5.83 -31.63 -8.27
CA ILE A 156 -6.00 -30.31 -7.62
C ILE A 156 -6.53 -30.48 -6.19
N TRP A 157 -7.44 -31.40 -5.93
CA TRP A 157 -7.96 -31.70 -4.60
C TRP A 157 -6.91 -32.38 -3.71
N MET A 158 -6.08 -33.28 -4.20
CA MET A 158 -4.95 -33.82 -3.43
C MET A 158 -3.89 -32.75 -3.16
N SER A 159 -3.65 -31.85 -4.13
CA SER A 159 -2.86 -30.63 -3.88
C SER A 159 -3.56 -29.67 -2.89
N SER A 160 -4.87 -29.81 -2.69
CA SER A 160 -5.58 -29.11 -1.60
C SER A 160 -5.31 -29.73 -0.23
N GLY A 161 -4.75 -30.95 -0.15
CA GLY A 161 -4.08 -31.46 1.04
C GLY A 161 -2.85 -30.62 1.40
N LEU A 162 -2.09 -30.14 0.40
CA LEU A 162 -1.06 -29.12 0.59
C LEU A 162 -1.68 -27.78 1.04
N LYS A 163 -2.91 -27.44 0.60
CA LYS A 163 -3.67 -26.30 1.16
C LYS A 163 -4.06 -26.53 2.62
N LYS A 164 -4.36 -27.77 3.06
CA LYS A 164 -4.59 -28.12 4.47
C LYS A 164 -3.30 -28.05 5.29
N PHE A 165 -2.16 -28.44 4.72
CA PHE A 165 -0.83 -28.27 5.30
C PHE A 165 -0.42 -26.78 5.41
N VAL A 166 -0.69 -25.99 4.36
CA VAL A 166 -0.55 -24.52 4.38
C VAL A 166 -1.55 -23.87 5.33
N ALA A 167 -2.76 -24.42 5.50
CA ALA A 167 -3.74 -23.96 6.47
C ALA A 167 -3.38 -24.37 7.91
N MET A 168 -2.55 -25.41 8.08
CA MET A 168 -1.88 -25.80 9.33
C MET A 168 -0.66 -24.91 9.65
N LEU A 169 -0.13 -24.13 8.68
CA LEU A 169 0.83 -23.07 9.01
C LEU A 169 0.11 -22.01 9.83
N PRO A 170 0.63 -21.65 11.03
CA PRO A 170 -0.12 -20.85 11.98
C PRO A 170 -0.30 -19.40 11.50
N GLY A 171 -1.50 -18.84 11.74
CA GLY A 171 -1.79 -17.41 11.76
C GLY A 171 -2.53 -16.80 10.55
N LYS A 172 -3.47 -15.87 10.83
CA LYS A 172 -4.15 -15.00 9.84
C LYS A 172 -3.14 -14.31 8.90
N GLN A 173 -2.00 -13.89 9.46
CA GLN A 173 -0.91 -13.21 8.77
C GLN A 173 -0.25 -14.06 7.66
N THR A 174 -0.05 -15.36 7.90
CA THR A 174 0.57 -16.27 6.93
C THR A 174 -0.34 -16.48 5.71
N ARG A 175 -1.66 -16.60 5.93
CA ARG A 175 -2.66 -16.74 4.86
C ARG A 175 -2.76 -15.49 3.99
N GLU A 176 -2.82 -14.31 4.61
CA GLU A 176 -2.81 -13.04 3.89
C GLU A 176 -1.54 -12.87 3.04
N MET A 177 -0.38 -13.21 3.61
CA MET A 177 0.90 -13.14 2.89
C MET A 177 0.91 -14.06 1.66
N ILE A 178 0.45 -15.31 1.77
CA ILE A 178 0.34 -16.24 0.64
C ILE A 178 -0.64 -15.70 -0.41
N GLY A 179 -1.76 -15.11 0.01
CA GLY A 179 -2.68 -14.39 -0.88
C GLY A 179 -1.98 -13.28 -1.67
N ARG A 180 -1.07 -12.53 -1.05
CA ARG A 180 -0.25 -11.52 -1.74
C ARG A 180 0.74 -12.13 -2.72
N TYR A 181 1.46 -13.19 -2.34
CA TYR A 181 2.36 -13.90 -3.26
C TYR A 181 1.64 -14.39 -4.52
N VAL A 182 0.45 -14.97 -4.36
CA VAL A 182 -0.38 -15.42 -5.48
C VAL A 182 -0.77 -14.25 -6.39
N ASN A 183 -1.03 -13.07 -5.84
CA ASN A 183 -1.43 -11.90 -6.65
C ASN A 183 -0.26 -11.22 -7.31
N ILE A 184 0.85 -11.06 -6.60
CA ILE A 184 2.10 -10.64 -7.22
C ILE A 184 2.43 -11.61 -8.35
N GLY A 185 2.30 -12.93 -8.15
CA GLY A 185 2.44 -13.94 -9.20
C GLY A 185 1.46 -13.76 -10.37
N ARG A 186 0.17 -13.50 -10.09
CA ARG A 186 -0.89 -13.25 -11.07
C ARG A 186 -0.67 -11.98 -11.90
N TYR A 187 0.00 -10.96 -11.35
CA TYR A 187 0.36 -9.74 -12.07
C TYR A 187 1.80 -9.74 -12.60
N ALA A 188 2.64 -10.66 -12.16
CA ALA A 188 4.05 -10.77 -12.56
C ALA A 188 4.25 -11.21 -14.02
N PHE A 189 3.19 -11.50 -14.79
CA PHE A 189 3.28 -11.59 -16.26
C PHE A 189 3.78 -10.29 -16.88
N HIS A 190 3.45 -9.18 -16.25
CA HIS A 190 3.88 -7.86 -16.69
C HIS A 190 5.27 -7.59 -16.14
N ARG A 191 6.24 -7.51 -17.05
CA ARG A 191 7.64 -7.13 -16.74
C ARG A 191 7.87 -5.61 -16.74
N GLN A 192 6.88 -4.84 -17.18
CA GLN A 192 6.98 -3.40 -17.37
C GLN A 192 5.83 -2.71 -16.64
N GLN A 193 6.14 -1.64 -15.92
CA GLN A 193 5.20 -0.78 -15.21
C GLN A 193 4.17 -0.20 -16.18
N SER A 194 4.59 0.13 -17.41
CA SER A 194 3.71 0.68 -18.45
C SER A 194 2.51 -0.22 -18.81
N ARG A 195 2.68 -1.56 -18.76
CA ARG A 195 1.59 -2.51 -19.02
C ARG A 195 0.60 -2.58 -17.87
N ILE A 196 1.08 -2.49 -16.63
CA ILE A 196 0.24 -2.45 -15.44
C ILE A 196 -0.56 -1.14 -15.43
N PHE A 197 0.10 -0.03 -15.71
CA PHE A 197 -0.55 1.29 -15.82
C PHE A 197 -1.63 1.33 -16.91
N SER A 198 -1.38 0.75 -18.09
CA SER A 198 -2.39 0.69 -19.15
C SER A 198 -3.65 -0.09 -18.74
N LYS A 199 -3.50 -1.14 -17.92
CA LYS A 199 -4.62 -1.92 -17.39
C LYS A 199 -5.38 -1.18 -16.30
N LEU A 200 -4.68 -0.41 -15.46
CA LEU A 200 -5.29 0.48 -14.48
C LEU A 200 -6.14 1.53 -15.19
N LYS A 201 -5.57 2.23 -16.17
CA LYS A 201 -6.27 3.27 -16.93
C LYS A 201 -7.55 2.74 -17.59
N SER A 202 -7.54 1.49 -18.06
CA SER A 202 -8.72 0.87 -18.68
C SER A 202 -9.83 0.46 -17.69
N GLN A 203 -9.64 0.63 -16.37
CA GLN A 203 -10.70 0.42 -15.38
C GLN A 203 -11.47 1.70 -15.05
N TYR A 204 -11.05 2.85 -15.58
CA TYR A 204 -11.58 4.16 -15.25
C TYR A 204 -12.08 4.89 -16.50
N PRO A 205 -12.96 5.90 -16.34
CA PRO A 205 -13.33 6.80 -17.42
C PRO A 205 -12.10 7.47 -18.07
N GLU A 206 -12.23 7.83 -19.34
CA GLU A 206 -11.18 8.54 -20.07
C GLU A 206 -10.85 9.89 -19.38
N GLY A 207 -9.58 10.30 -19.48
CA GLY A 207 -9.08 11.52 -18.83
C GLY A 207 -8.75 11.39 -17.35
N THR A 208 -9.13 10.27 -16.69
CA THR A 208 -8.77 10.02 -15.29
C THR A 208 -7.26 10.12 -15.06
N GLY A 209 -6.87 10.87 -14.03
CA GLY A 209 -5.50 11.03 -13.57
C GLY A 209 -5.12 10.03 -12.48
N PHE A 210 -3.84 9.69 -12.40
CA PHE A 210 -3.33 8.72 -11.44
C PHE A 210 -2.04 9.21 -10.81
N VAL A 211 -2.03 9.29 -9.48
CA VAL A 211 -0.80 9.41 -8.72
C VAL A 211 -0.17 8.03 -8.62
N VAL A 212 1.05 7.93 -9.15
CA VAL A 212 1.76 6.66 -9.28
C VAL A 212 2.93 6.64 -8.30
N LEU A 213 2.84 5.70 -7.38
CA LEU A 213 3.68 5.60 -6.20
C LEU A 213 4.68 4.45 -6.35
N PRO A 214 5.95 4.72 -6.67
CA PRO A 214 7.00 3.70 -6.66
C PRO A 214 7.23 3.17 -5.24
N MET A 215 8.02 2.10 -5.13
CA MET A 215 8.39 1.49 -3.87
C MET A 215 9.85 1.10 -3.95
N ASP A 216 10.69 1.71 -3.11
CA ASP A 216 12.01 1.19 -2.88
C ASP A 216 11.97 0.15 -1.75
N MET A 217 12.30 -1.09 -2.08
CA MET A 217 12.30 -2.19 -1.12
C MET A 217 13.73 -2.70 -0.83
N ASP A 218 14.77 -2.04 -1.34
CA ASP A 218 16.15 -2.52 -1.20
C ASP A 218 16.60 -2.57 0.27
N TYR A 219 16.09 -1.68 1.12
CA TYR A 219 16.45 -1.61 2.55
C TYR A 219 15.50 -2.39 3.48
N MET A 220 14.56 -3.17 2.93
CA MET A 220 13.59 -3.90 3.75
C MET A 220 14.15 -5.19 4.40
N ALA A 221 15.43 -5.53 4.16
CA ALA A 221 16.10 -6.74 4.65
C ALA A 221 15.44 -8.09 4.23
N ALA A 222 14.80 -8.11 3.06
CA ALA A 222 14.12 -9.29 2.48
C ALA A 222 14.81 -9.87 1.22
N GLY A 223 16.12 -9.64 1.10
CA GLY A 223 16.90 -9.93 -0.11
C GLY A 223 16.88 -8.78 -1.11
N GLU A 224 17.44 -9.03 -2.30
CA GLU A 224 17.55 -8.02 -3.36
C GLU A 224 16.47 -8.22 -4.41
N SER A 225 15.84 -7.11 -4.80
CA SER A 225 14.91 -7.09 -5.93
C SER A 225 15.65 -7.31 -7.25
N ARG A 226 14.96 -7.84 -8.26
CA ARG A 226 15.59 -8.15 -9.56
C ARG A 226 16.00 -6.89 -10.33
N VAL A 227 15.25 -5.81 -10.17
CA VAL A 227 15.46 -4.52 -10.84
C VAL A 227 15.91 -3.49 -9.81
N ARG A 228 16.82 -2.57 -10.16
CA ARG A 228 17.26 -1.52 -9.22
C ARG A 228 16.20 -0.45 -9.07
N TYR A 229 16.13 0.18 -7.90
CA TYR A 229 15.21 1.29 -7.67
C TYR A 229 15.43 2.45 -8.68
N ARG A 230 16.69 2.78 -8.98
CA ARG A 230 17.05 3.79 -9.98
C ARG A 230 16.51 3.43 -11.38
N ASP A 231 16.60 2.16 -11.79
CA ASP A 231 16.05 1.68 -13.07
C ASP A 231 14.50 1.72 -13.09
N GLN A 232 13.85 1.41 -11.96
CA GLN A 232 12.40 1.53 -11.81
C GLN A 232 11.94 2.97 -12.03
N MET A 233 12.68 3.93 -11.48
CA MET A 233 12.38 5.35 -11.58
C MET A 233 12.59 5.89 -12.99
N GLN A 234 13.63 5.40 -13.69
CA GLN A 234 13.85 5.71 -15.10
C GLN A 234 12.67 5.28 -15.98
N GLU A 235 12.11 4.08 -15.77
CA GLU A 235 10.91 3.64 -16.51
C GLU A 235 9.71 4.58 -16.26
N LEU A 236 9.54 5.08 -15.03
CA LEU A 236 8.47 6.04 -14.72
C LEU A 236 8.70 7.39 -15.43
N ALA A 237 9.95 7.88 -15.52
CA ALA A 237 10.29 9.10 -16.26
C ALA A 237 9.95 8.94 -17.75
N GLU A 238 10.38 7.84 -18.37
CA GLU A 238 10.05 7.53 -19.77
C GLU A 238 8.53 7.41 -20.01
N MET A 239 7.79 6.89 -19.03
CA MET A 239 6.33 6.84 -19.09
C MET A 239 5.70 8.23 -19.05
N LYS A 240 6.26 9.14 -18.25
CA LYS A 240 5.75 10.50 -18.11
C LYS A 240 5.93 11.33 -19.37
N GLU A 241 7.05 11.16 -20.07
CA GLU A 241 7.37 11.92 -21.29
C GLU A 241 6.43 11.61 -22.46
N LYS A 242 5.72 10.48 -22.41
CA LYS A 242 4.74 10.10 -23.44
C LYS A 242 3.58 11.10 -23.46
N LYS A 243 3.32 11.73 -24.61
CA LYS A 243 2.24 12.72 -24.82
C LYS A 243 0.88 12.28 -24.23
N ARG A 244 0.50 11.01 -24.41
CA ARG A 244 -0.75 10.42 -23.90
C ARG A 244 -0.89 10.35 -22.37
N ASN A 245 0.23 10.50 -21.65
CA ASN A 245 0.29 10.41 -20.19
C ASN A 245 0.45 11.77 -19.51
N LYS A 246 0.85 12.82 -20.25
CA LYS A 246 1.24 14.13 -19.71
C LYS A 246 0.20 14.77 -18.78
N LYS A 247 -1.09 14.52 -19.01
CA LYS A 247 -2.21 15.07 -18.21
C LYS A 247 -2.82 14.09 -17.21
N THR A 248 -2.42 12.81 -17.25
CA THR A 248 -3.09 11.73 -16.50
C THR A 248 -2.13 10.92 -15.62
N PHE A 249 -0.83 11.20 -15.64
CA PHE A 249 0.19 10.43 -14.96
C PHE A 249 1.03 11.35 -14.07
N PHE A 250 0.85 11.19 -12.76
CA PHE A 250 1.45 12.02 -11.72
C PHE A 250 2.40 11.16 -10.87
N PRO A 251 3.60 10.82 -11.36
CA PRO A 251 4.51 9.94 -10.64
C PRO A 251 5.15 10.69 -9.47
N PHE A 252 5.32 9.99 -8.35
CA PHE A 252 6.05 10.48 -7.19
C PHE A 252 7.45 9.87 -7.15
N VAL A 253 8.39 10.53 -6.49
CA VAL A 253 9.72 9.97 -6.18
C VAL A 253 9.69 9.32 -4.81
N PHE A 254 10.17 8.08 -4.68
CA PHE A 254 10.30 7.43 -3.38
C PHE A 254 11.60 7.84 -2.69
N VAL A 255 11.53 8.10 -1.39
CA VAL A 255 12.67 8.53 -0.58
C VAL A 255 12.82 7.63 0.65
N ASP A 256 14.05 7.16 0.87
CA ASP A 256 14.48 6.45 2.07
C ASP A 256 15.74 7.16 2.61
N PRO A 257 15.80 7.51 3.91
CA PRO A 257 16.94 8.23 4.48
C PRO A 257 18.25 7.46 4.34
N ARG A 258 18.21 6.13 4.21
CA ARG A 258 19.39 5.28 4.04
C ARG A 258 20.00 5.38 2.65
N ARG A 259 19.35 6.07 1.71
CA ARG A 259 19.94 6.47 0.42
C ARG A 259 20.64 7.82 0.47
N CYS A 260 20.35 8.67 1.46
CA CYS A 260 21.00 9.95 1.68
C CYS A 260 22.39 9.75 2.31
N VAL A 261 23.25 9.03 1.59
CA VAL A 261 24.64 8.70 1.95
C VAL A 261 25.51 8.91 0.70
N PRO A 262 26.85 9.00 0.84
CA PRO A 262 27.73 9.04 -0.31
C PRO A 262 27.44 7.90 -1.29
N VAL A 263 27.51 8.16 -2.60
CA VAL A 263 27.16 7.18 -3.66
C VAL A 263 27.88 5.84 -3.47
N ALA A 264 29.13 5.86 -3.02
CA ALA A 264 29.92 4.66 -2.77
C ALA A 264 29.35 3.75 -1.67
N GLU A 265 28.57 4.29 -0.75
CA GLU A 265 27.92 3.58 0.36
C GLU A 265 26.46 3.24 0.08
N GLU A 266 25.84 3.87 -0.92
CA GLU A 266 24.46 3.62 -1.28
C GLU A 266 24.27 2.19 -1.78
N LYS A 267 23.23 1.52 -1.27
CA LYS A 267 22.92 0.16 -1.66
C LYS A 267 22.57 0.08 -3.15
N ARG A 268 23.29 -0.79 -3.87
CA ARG A 268 23.11 -1.06 -5.32
C ARG A 268 23.40 0.15 -6.22
N SER A 269 24.25 1.08 -5.76
CA SER A 269 24.82 2.10 -6.63
C SER A 269 25.77 1.46 -7.65
N VAL A 270 25.90 2.10 -8.81
CA VAL A 270 26.87 1.74 -9.86
C VAL A 270 27.69 2.97 -10.24
N LYS A 271 28.86 2.73 -10.83
CA LYS A 271 29.73 3.83 -11.30
C LYS A 271 28.96 4.72 -12.28
N GLY A 272 28.90 6.02 -11.97
CA GLY A 272 28.17 7.02 -12.77
C GLY A 272 26.81 7.41 -12.21
N ASP A 273 26.32 6.74 -11.15
CA ASP A 273 25.13 7.21 -10.44
C ASP A 273 25.40 8.56 -9.75
N LYS A 274 24.44 9.48 -9.87
CA LYS A 274 24.44 10.75 -9.12
C LYS A 274 24.19 10.51 -7.62
N PRO A 275 24.70 11.37 -6.73
CA PRO A 275 24.28 11.42 -5.33
C PRO A 275 22.77 11.36 -5.20
N PHE A 276 22.26 10.62 -4.21
CA PHE A 276 20.82 10.47 -4.08
C PHE A 276 20.16 11.81 -3.74
N PHE A 277 20.65 12.45 -2.69
CA PHE A 277 20.18 13.74 -2.22
C PHE A 277 21.38 14.58 -1.82
N GLU A 278 21.60 15.67 -2.56
CA GLU A 278 22.64 16.65 -2.28
C GLU A 278 22.01 18.04 -2.35
N TRP A 279 22.41 18.92 -1.44
CA TRP A 279 21.80 20.23 -1.32
C TRP A 279 22.84 21.24 -0.86
N ARG A 280 22.50 22.52 -0.95
CA ARG A 280 23.20 23.60 -0.25
C ARG A 280 22.21 24.60 0.32
N GLN A 281 22.66 25.36 1.30
CA GLN A 281 21.87 26.40 1.93
C GLN A 281 22.13 27.74 1.22
N GLU A 282 21.06 28.40 0.77
CA GLU A 282 21.09 29.80 0.34
C GLU A 282 20.15 30.61 1.24
N GLY A 283 20.71 31.34 2.20
CA GLY A 283 19.91 32.02 3.23
C GLY A 283 19.15 31.00 4.08
N ASP A 284 17.82 31.09 4.08
CA ASP A 284 16.90 30.19 4.79
C ASP A 284 16.31 29.08 3.91
N LYS A 285 16.79 28.96 2.66
CA LYS A 285 16.28 28.02 1.67
C LYS A 285 17.25 26.89 1.38
N VAL A 286 16.68 25.75 1.03
CA VAL A 286 17.40 24.60 0.49
C VAL A 286 17.41 24.69 -1.03
N VAL A 287 18.59 24.62 -1.63
CA VAL A 287 18.76 24.50 -3.09
C VAL A 287 19.31 23.11 -3.39
N LEU A 288 18.66 22.40 -4.31
CA LEU A 288 19.12 21.07 -4.71
C LEU A 288 20.32 21.17 -5.65
N GLU A 289 21.35 20.39 -5.36
CA GLU A 289 22.53 20.24 -6.23
C GLU A 289 22.27 19.16 -7.30
N ASP A 290 23.24 18.90 -8.18
CA ASP A 290 23.14 17.82 -9.17
C ASP A 290 23.04 16.43 -8.50
N CYS A 291 21.81 16.03 -8.20
CA CYS A 291 21.47 14.82 -7.48
C CYS A 291 20.22 14.16 -8.05
N PHE A 292 19.96 12.92 -7.65
CA PHE A 292 18.81 12.13 -8.09
C PHE A 292 17.49 12.84 -7.75
N ILE A 293 17.32 13.38 -6.54
CA ILE A 293 16.09 14.08 -6.17
C ILE A 293 15.81 15.30 -7.06
N ARG A 294 16.85 16.06 -7.41
CA ARG A 294 16.74 17.22 -8.32
C ARG A 294 16.27 16.79 -9.71
N GLU A 295 16.89 15.75 -10.28
CA GLU A 295 16.51 15.24 -11.60
C GLU A 295 15.00 14.91 -11.63
N TYR A 296 14.50 14.18 -10.64
CA TYR A 296 13.10 13.77 -10.66
C TYR A 296 12.13 14.90 -10.34
N LEU A 297 12.41 15.75 -9.35
CA LEU A 297 11.49 16.81 -8.92
C LEU A 297 11.52 18.04 -9.84
N GLU A 298 12.71 18.51 -10.26
CA GLU A 298 12.84 19.73 -11.07
C GLU A 298 12.82 19.42 -12.58
N GLU A 299 13.68 18.52 -13.06
CA GLU A 299 13.88 18.29 -14.50
C GLU A 299 12.76 17.43 -15.09
N ARG A 300 12.45 16.29 -14.47
CA ARG A 300 11.34 15.40 -14.87
C ARG A 300 9.99 15.83 -14.29
N GLN A 301 9.96 16.88 -13.46
CA GLN A 301 8.77 17.51 -12.88
C GLN A 301 7.86 16.58 -12.04
N PHE A 302 8.39 15.52 -11.42
CA PHE A 302 7.60 14.54 -10.64
C PHE A 302 6.70 15.25 -9.63
N SER A 303 5.49 14.72 -9.45
CA SER A 303 4.39 15.46 -8.84
C SER A 303 4.45 15.53 -7.32
N GLY A 304 5.35 14.77 -6.69
CA GLY A 304 5.45 14.69 -5.24
C GLY A 304 6.49 13.68 -4.77
N ILE A 305 6.58 13.55 -3.45
CA ILE A 305 7.49 12.65 -2.74
C ILE A 305 6.68 11.58 -2.04
N LYS A 306 7.21 10.35 -2.03
CA LYS A 306 6.67 9.25 -1.25
C LYS A 306 7.69 8.74 -0.26
N ILE A 307 7.22 8.39 0.93
CA ILE A 307 7.98 7.67 1.95
C ILE A 307 7.20 6.46 2.46
N TYR A 308 7.92 5.53 3.11
CA TYR A 308 7.34 4.33 3.70
C TYR A 308 8.05 3.97 5.03
N PRO A 309 7.75 4.68 6.12
CA PRO A 309 8.41 4.50 7.42
C PRO A 309 8.41 3.06 7.96
N ALA A 310 7.39 2.25 7.62
CA ALA A 310 7.33 0.82 7.97
C ALA A 310 8.54 -0.01 7.47
N LEU A 311 9.36 0.53 6.56
CA LEU A 311 10.66 -0.06 6.18
C LEU A 311 11.78 0.17 7.22
N GLY A 312 11.46 0.74 8.38
CA GLY A 312 12.36 0.81 9.54
C GLY A 312 13.13 2.13 9.61
N TYR A 313 12.41 3.25 9.64
CA TYR A 313 12.96 4.58 9.91
C TYR A 313 11.84 5.53 10.34
N PHE A 314 12.15 6.56 11.13
CA PHE A 314 11.17 7.59 11.48
C PHE A 314 11.05 8.64 10.37
N PRO A 315 9.86 9.23 10.14
CA PRO A 315 9.67 10.24 9.09
C PRO A 315 10.45 11.55 9.36
N PHE A 316 10.89 11.75 10.60
CA PHE A 316 11.70 12.87 11.06
C PHE A 316 13.20 12.55 11.18
N ASP A 317 13.68 11.49 10.51
CA ASP A 317 15.10 11.24 10.36
C ASP A 317 15.82 12.51 9.86
N ILE A 318 16.93 12.88 10.50
CA ILE A 318 17.61 14.16 10.27
C ILE A 318 18.01 14.35 8.81
N LYS A 319 18.31 13.25 8.10
CA LYS A 319 18.68 13.27 6.67
C LYS A 319 17.54 13.67 5.75
N LEU A 320 16.30 13.60 6.23
CA LEU A 320 15.09 14.01 5.50
C LEU A 320 14.69 15.46 5.80
N LEU A 321 15.10 16.04 6.93
CA LEU A 321 14.65 17.37 7.33
C LEU A 321 14.97 18.47 6.30
N PRO A 322 16.15 18.51 5.64
CA PRO A 322 16.39 19.47 4.57
C PRO A 322 15.48 19.25 3.35
N LEU A 323 15.16 18.00 3.03
CA LEU A 323 14.22 17.70 1.95
C LEU A 323 12.79 18.12 2.32
N TRP A 324 12.40 18.02 3.59
CA TRP A 324 11.11 18.54 4.08
C TRP A 324 11.05 20.06 4.03
N LYS A 325 12.15 20.75 4.37
CA LYS A 325 12.23 22.21 4.19
C LYS A 325 12.07 22.58 2.71
N TYR A 326 12.81 21.90 1.83
CA TYR A 326 12.68 22.09 0.38
C TYR A 326 11.24 21.84 -0.11
N ALA A 327 10.60 20.76 0.36
CA ALA A 327 9.23 20.42 -0.03
C ALA A 327 8.20 21.42 0.49
N ALA A 328 8.35 21.91 1.73
CA ALA A 328 7.49 22.94 2.31
C ALA A 328 7.61 24.27 1.54
N ASP A 329 8.83 24.73 1.28
CA ASP A 329 9.11 25.99 0.57
C ASP A 329 8.58 25.98 -0.87
N ASN A 330 8.60 24.80 -1.51
CA ASN A 330 8.16 24.61 -2.90
C ASN A 330 6.75 24.01 -3.00
N ASN A 331 6.03 23.87 -1.88
CA ASN A 331 4.67 23.34 -1.82
C ASN A 331 4.52 21.94 -2.46
N ILE A 332 5.55 21.09 -2.34
CA ILE A 332 5.61 19.74 -2.93
C ILE A 332 4.82 18.77 -2.03
N PRO A 333 3.84 18.03 -2.57
CA PRO A 333 3.08 17.07 -1.78
C PRO A 333 3.92 15.83 -1.40
N ILE A 334 3.74 15.37 -0.16
CA ILE A 334 4.33 14.16 0.37
C ILE A 334 3.22 13.15 0.68
N LEU A 335 3.40 11.90 0.27
CA LEU A 335 2.51 10.79 0.63
C LEU A 335 3.27 9.75 1.45
N THR A 336 2.73 9.41 2.60
CA THR A 336 3.24 8.36 3.50
C THR A 336 2.16 7.34 3.77
N HIS A 337 2.53 6.08 4.01
CA HIS A 337 1.57 5.08 4.45
C HIS A 337 1.43 5.16 5.97
N CYS A 338 0.22 5.45 6.44
CA CYS A 338 -0.12 5.58 7.85
C CYS A 338 -1.14 4.49 8.22
N ILE A 339 -0.67 3.24 8.25
CA ILE A 339 -1.49 2.05 8.52
C ILE A 339 -0.62 0.98 9.17
N ARG A 340 -1.26 0.04 9.89
CA ARG A 340 -0.66 -1.27 10.18
C ARG A 340 -0.53 -2.11 8.91
N GLY A 341 0.49 -1.77 8.12
CA GLY A 341 0.74 -2.34 6.82
C GLY A 341 1.35 -3.74 6.87
N THR A 342 1.47 -4.35 5.70
CA THR A 342 1.97 -5.72 5.55
C THR A 342 3.28 -5.84 4.78
N ILE A 343 3.68 -4.74 4.14
CA ILE A 343 5.05 -4.52 3.71
C ILE A 343 5.72 -3.76 4.84
N PHE A 344 6.81 -4.31 5.37
CA PHE A 344 7.54 -3.73 6.50
C PHE A 344 8.95 -4.32 6.53
N TYR A 345 9.81 -3.72 7.35
CA TYR A 345 11.20 -4.14 7.57
C TYR A 345 11.27 -5.58 8.10
N ARG A 346 12.07 -6.43 7.46
CA ARG A 346 12.23 -7.86 7.76
C ARG A 346 13.47 -8.20 8.58
N GLY A 347 14.30 -7.21 8.90
CA GLY A 347 15.52 -7.40 9.68
C GLY A 347 15.24 -7.42 11.19
N ARG A 348 16.28 -7.67 12.00
CA ARG A 348 16.15 -7.59 13.45
C ARG A 348 15.91 -6.15 13.88
N LYS A 349 15.08 -5.97 14.92
CA LYS A 349 14.88 -4.67 15.55
C LYS A 349 16.23 -4.16 16.07
N LYS A 350 16.55 -2.89 15.79
CA LYS A 350 17.79 -2.27 16.26
C LYS A 350 17.63 -1.74 17.69
N THR A 351 18.75 -1.58 18.40
CA THR A 351 18.75 -1.14 19.81
C THR A 351 18.14 0.25 19.97
N GLU A 352 18.45 1.15 19.06
CA GLU A 352 17.91 2.52 19.04
C GLU A 352 16.39 2.58 18.74
N TRP A 353 15.75 1.47 18.37
CA TRP A 353 14.30 1.40 18.10
C TRP A 353 13.47 0.99 19.32
N TYR A 354 14.11 0.78 20.48
CA TYR A 354 13.40 0.46 21.73
C TYR A 354 12.89 1.70 22.47
N GLU A 355 13.30 2.89 22.05
CA GLU A 355 12.91 4.17 22.63
C GLU A 355 12.44 5.10 21.51
N HIS A 356 11.42 5.88 21.79
CA HIS A 356 10.98 6.93 20.88
C HIS A 356 11.96 8.12 20.96
N PRO A 357 12.43 8.69 19.83
CA PRO A 357 13.44 9.75 19.87
C PRO A 357 13.00 11.10 20.47
N VAL A 358 11.70 11.39 20.49
CA VAL A 358 11.14 12.70 20.89
C VAL A 358 10.19 12.61 22.09
N PHE A 359 9.14 11.80 21.98
CA PHE A 359 8.19 11.56 23.07
C PHE A 359 8.81 10.81 24.24
N GLU A 360 8.36 11.18 25.43
CA GLU A 360 8.79 10.66 26.71
C GLU A 360 7.60 10.01 27.44
N GLN A 361 7.90 9.26 28.49
CA GLN A 361 6.96 8.67 29.42
C GLN A 361 7.33 9.05 30.84
N ALA A 362 6.32 9.19 31.71
CA ALA A 362 6.55 9.54 33.10
C ALA A 362 6.95 8.29 33.91
N MET A 363 8.01 8.39 34.73
CA MET A 363 8.55 7.29 35.55
C MET A 363 8.48 7.54 37.07
N GLY A 364 8.18 8.77 37.49
CA GLY A 364 8.11 9.12 38.92
C GLY A 364 6.98 8.40 39.67
N GLY A 365 7.24 8.05 40.93
CA GLY A 365 6.21 7.67 41.90
C GLY A 365 5.43 8.89 42.40
N GLU A 366 4.21 8.66 42.88
CA GLU A 366 3.32 9.67 43.47
C GLU A 366 4.04 10.49 44.56
N SER A 367 3.84 11.81 44.57
CA SER A 367 3.78 12.53 45.85
C SER A 367 2.45 12.12 46.50
N ASP A 368 2.55 11.06 47.29
CA ASP A 368 1.47 10.26 47.89
C ASP A 368 0.73 11.04 49.00
N ASP A 369 -0.12 11.99 48.63
CA ASP A 369 -0.96 12.77 49.58
C ASP A 369 -2.47 12.76 49.24
N ASN A 370 -2.94 11.99 48.24
CA ASN A 370 -4.38 11.89 47.94
C ASN A 370 -4.91 10.47 48.20
N GLU A 371 -5.46 10.27 49.40
CA GLU A 371 -6.15 9.04 49.86
C GLU A 371 -7.43 8.68 49.05
N ASP A 372 -7.83 9.48 48.07
CA ASP A 372 -9.11 9.35 47.37
C ASP A 372 -9.12 8.38 46.16
N VAL A 373 -7.98 7.77 45.78
CA VAL A 373 -7.95 6.79 44.68
C VAL A 373 -8.15 5.37 45.20
N LYS A 374 -9.29 5.11 45.84
CA LYS A 374 -9.67 3.79 46.37
C LYS A 374 -10.82 3.10 45.63
N ASP A 375 -11.16 3.53 44.42
CA ASP A 375 -12.15 2.85 43.59
C ASP A 375 -11.81 2.87 42.08
N GLY A 376 -10.82 2.08 41.69
CA GLY A 376 -10.74 1.33 40.42
C GLY A 376 -10.86 1.97 39.03
N PHE A 377 -11.23 3.24 38.86
CA PHE A 377 -11.36 3.90 37.55
C PHE A 377 -10.91 5.37 37.61
N GLU A 378 -9.67 5.61 37.18
CA GLU A 378 -9.16 6.96 36.89
C GLU A 378 -9.60 7.37 35.48
N THR A 379 -10.15 8.58 35.31
CA THR A 379 -10.45 9.12 33.97
C THR A 379 -9.16 9.52 33.26
N ASP A 380 -9.16 9.56 31.92
CA ASP A 380 -7.96 10.00 31.17
C ASP A 380 -7.53 11.43 31.56
N GLU A 381 -8.45 12.31 31.95
CA GLU A 381 -8.16 13.66 32.44
C GLU A 381 -7.50 13.66 33.83
N GLN A 382 -7.96 12.79 34.73
CA GLN A 382 -7.33 12.61 36.04
C GLN A 382 -5.92 12.04 35.86
N ARG A 383 -5.77 11.04 34.98
CA ARG A 383 -4.48 10.43 34.66
C ARG A 383 -3.53 11.40 33.97
N GLU A 384 -4.01 12.21 33.03
CA GLU A 384 -3.24 13.28 32.39
C GLU A 384 -2.73 14.28 33.44
N THR A 385 -3.62 14.72 34.34
CA THR A 385 -3.27 15.63 35.42
C THR A 385 -2.23 14.99 36.33
N HIS A 386 -2.42 13.74 36.72
CA HIS A 386 -1.51 13.01 37.59
C HIS A 386 -0.14 12.78 36.95
N ASP A 387 -0.08 12.31 35.69
CA ASP A 387 1.17 12.13 34.97
C ASP A 387 1.91 13.46 34.78
N SER A 388 1.18 14.55 34.51
CA SER A 388 1.78 15.89 34.36
C SER A 388 2.46 16.40 35.63
N LEU A 389 2.07 15.90 36.82
CA LEU A 389 2.67 16.26 38.11
C LEU A 389 3.95 15.48 38.43
N LYS A 390 4.27 14.41 37.70
CA LYS A 390 5.49 13.63 37.92
C LYS A 390 6.72 14.43 37.51
N SER A 391 7.79 14.31 38.28
CA SER A 391 9.03 15.08 38.08
C SER A 391 10.03 14.42 37.12
N GLU A 392 9.91 13.12 36.87
CA GLU A 392 10.87 12.35 36.06
C GLU A 392 10.24 11.82 34.77
N TYR A 393 10.79 12.24 33.64
CA TYR A 393 10.43 11.81 32.29
C TYR A 393 11.62 11.15 31.60
N VAL A 394 11.38 10.00 30.97
CA VAL A 394 12.38 9.24 30.20
C VAL A 394 11.85 8.98 28.80
N PRO A 395 12.71 8.65 27.80
CA PRO A 395 12.24 8.32 26.47
C PRO A 395 11.15 7.24 26.45
N LEU A 396 10.10 7.44 25.65
CA LEU A 396 8.95 6.52 25.57
C LEU A 396 9.40 5.14 25.11
N VAL A 397 9.14 4.11 25.91
CA VAL A 397 9.55 2.73 25.63
C VAL A 397 8.64 2.09 24.59
N LEU A 398 9.27 1.60 23.52
CA LEU A 398 8.66 0.90 22.39
C LEU A 398 8.93 -0.60 22.53
N SER A 399 8.10 -1.31 23.30
CA SER A 399 8.36 -2.71 23.71
C SER A 399 8.13 -3.77 22.63
N GLN A 400 7.53 -3.42 21.48
CA GLN A 400 7.20 -4.38 20.42
C GLN A 400 8.47 -5.01 19.84
N THR A 401 8.50 -6.33 19.70
CA THR A 401 9.67 -7.09 19.21
C THR A 401 9.46 -7.73 17.84
N LYS A 402 8.23 -8.09 17.48
CA LYS A 402 7.91 -8.67 16.17
C LYS A 402 7.97 -7.61 15.08
N ASN A 403 8.51 -7.95 13.91
CA ASN A 403 8.67 -7.06 12.76
C ASN A 403 7.43 -6.26 12.40
N MET A 404 6.28 -6.93 12.29
CA MET A 404 5.04 -6.26 11.93
C MET A 404 4.60 -5.27 13.01
N ASP A 405 4.74 -5.65 14.28
CA ASP A 405 4.25 -4.85 15.41
C ASP A 405 5.15 -3.64 15.67
N PHE A 406 6.48 -3.79 15.65
CA PHE A 406 7.37 -2.63 15.79
C PHE A 406 7.36 -1.72 14.55
N SER A 407 6.95 -2.22 13.37
CA SER A 407 6.83 -1.37 12.19
C SER A 407 5.77 -0.28 12.37
N CYS A 408 4.73 -0.55 13.17
CA CYS A 408 3.73 0.45 13.55
C CYS A 408 4.32 1.64 14.31
N ASN A 409 5.43 1.45 15.01
CA ASN A 409 6.09 2.55 15.73
C ASN A 409 6.61 3.61 14.76
N PHE A 410 6.94 3.24 13.52
CA PHE A 410 7.41 4.19 12.50
C PHE A 410 6.25 4.83 11.72
N THR A 411 5.15 4.11 11.53
CA THR A 411 3.98 4.60 10.79
C THR A 411 2.94 5.30 11.67
N HIS A 412 3.15 5.33 12.99
CA HIS A 412 2.25 5.98 13.93
C HIS A 412 2.04 7.46 13.55
N PRO A 413 0.78 7.96 13.49
CA PRO A 413 0.49 9.32 13.01
C PRO A 413 1.15 10.41 13.85
N MET A 414 1.33 10.21 15.16
CA MET A 414 2.02 11.17 16.01
C MET A 414 3.48 11.44 15.62
N ASN A 415 4.14 10.54 14.89
CA ASN A 415 5.49 10.82 14.38
C ASN A 415 5.51 12.06 13.48
N PHE A 416 4.43 12.34 12.76
CA PHE A 416 4.36 13.50 11.88
C PHE A 416 4.12 14.80 12.65
N LEU A 417 3.63 14.76 13.89
CA LEU A 417 3.62 15.92 14.78
C LEU A 417 5.03 16.39 15.14
N CYS A 418 6.02 15.49 15.15
CA CYS A 418 7.43 15.87 15.33
C CYS A 418 7.98 16.72 14.16
N LEU A 419 7.27 16.76 13.03
CA LEU A 419 7.57 17.64 11.90
C LEU A 419 6.70 18.90 11.92
N LEU A 420 5.40 18.73 12.14
CA LEU A 420 4.40 19.79 11.98
C LEU A 420 4.36 20.76 13.17
N ASP A 421 4.63 20.27 14.38
CA ASP A 421 4.69 21.09 15.58
C ASP A 421 6.09 21.69 15.77
N LYS A 422 6.15 23.02 15.90
CA LYS A 422 7.40 23.75 16.03
C LYS A 422 8.16 23.39 17.31
N GLY A 423 7.46 23.15 18.42
CA GLY A 423 8.06 22.77 19.69
C GLY A 423 8.65 21.36 19.64
N GLN A 424 7.94 20.40 19.03
CA GLN A 424 8.46 19.05 18.86
C GLN A 424 9.65 18.99 17.89
N LEU A 425 9.62 19.79 16.81
CA LEU A 425 10.77 19.89 15.90
C LEU A 425 12.00 20.50 16.60
N GLN A 426 11.79 21.49 17.47
CA GLN A 426 12.86 22.05 18.29
C GLN A 426 13.42 21.00 19.25
N LYS A 427 12.55 20.26 19.96
CA LYS A 427 12.96 19.17 20.86
C LYS A 427 13.77 18.10 20.13
N LEU A 428 13.34 17.70 18.93
CA LEU A 428 14.08 16.77 18.08
C LEU A 428 15.49 17.28 17.77
N LEU A 429 15.62 18.52 17.30
CA LEU A 429 16.92 19.11 16.95
C LEU A 429 17.83 19.32 18.18
N GLY A 430 17.25 19.58 19.34
CA GLY A 430 17.98 19.71 20.61
C GLY A 430 18.42 18.38 21.23
N GLY A 431 17.75 17.28 20.89
CA GLY A 431 17.90 16.00 21.56
C GLY A 431 19.24 15.30 21.32
N ASP A 432 19.77 14.67 22.37
CA ASP A 432 20.99 13.85 22.31
C ASP A 432 20.84 12.61 21.42
N VAL A 433 19.62 12.21 21.10
CA VAL A 433 19.33 11.08 20.22
C VAL A 433 19.95 11.26 18.83
N LEU A 434 20.02 12.50 18.32
CA LEU A 434 20.61 12.78 17.01
C LEU A 434 22.12 12.48 16.99
N LYS A 435 22.82 12.71 18.11
CA LYS A 435 24.26 12.41 18.25
C LYS A 435 24.56 10.91 18.16
N LYS A 436 23.55 10.05 18.41
CA LYS A 436 23.68 8.58 18.32
C LYS A 436 23.58 8.06 16.88
N VAL A 437 22.94 8.82 15.98
CA VAL A 437 22.56 8.33 14.64
C VAL A 437 23.21 9.11 13.49
N SER A 438 23.75 10.29 13.75
CA SER A 438 24.30 11.20 12.73
C SER A 438 25.57 11.91 13.18
N SER A 439 26.35 12.40 12.22
CA SER A 439 27.60 13.11 12.50
C SER A 439 27.34 14.50 13.07
N GLN A 440 28.30 15.01 13.85
CA GLN A 440 28.18 16.35 14.46
C GLN A 440 28.10 17.46 13.40
N GLU A 441 28.75 17.27 12.25
CA GLU A 441 28.69 18.16 11.10
C GLU A 441 27.29 18.19 10.47
N GLU A 442 26.66 17.02 10.29
CA GLU A 442 25.29 16.92 9.75
C GLU A 442 24.29 17.59 10.69
N ILE A 443 24.42 17.35 12.00
CA ILE A 443 23.57 17.98 13.03
C ILE A 443 23.75 19.50 13.01
N ALA A 444 24.98 20.00 13.00
CA ALA A 444 25.26 21.44 12.95
C ALA A 444 24.68 22.09 11.69
N ARG A 445 24.84 21.43 10.53
CA ARG A 445 24.33 21.88 9.25
C ARG A 445 22.80 21.97 9.23
N VAL A 446 22.10 20.97 9.77
CA VAL A 446 20.63 20.99 9.85
C VAL A 446 20.14 22.00 10.89
N LYS A 447 20.80 22.11 12.05
CA LYS A 447 20.49 23.17 13.04
C LYS A 447 20.59 24.57 12.45
N ALA A 448 21.63 24.83 11.66
CA ALA A 448 21.82 26.11 10.97
C ALA A 448 20.69 26.37 9.96
N LEU A 449 20.24 25.35 9.21
CA LEU A 449 19.13 25.47 8.27
C LEU A 449 17.82 25.90 8.94
N PHE A 450 17.52 25.36 10.13
CA PHE A 450 16.32 25.73 10.89
C PHE A 450 16.50 26.97 11.79
N GLY A 451 17.71 27.55 11.80
CA GLY A 451 18.13 28.60 12.71
C GLY A 451 17.78 28.26 14.16
N TYR A 452 18.25 27.09 14.60
CA TYR A 452 18.01 26.54 15.93
C TYR A 452 18.68 27.38 17.02
N SER A 453 17.95 27.66 18.09
CA SER A 453 18.45 28.11 19.38
C SER A 453 17.80 27.30 20.52
N ASP A 454 18.35 27.39 21.72
CA ASP A 454 17.74 26.78 22.92
C ASP A 454 16.36 27.38 23.22
N THR A 455 16.07 28.58 22.71
CA THR A 455 14.82 29.31 22.90
C THR A 455 13.81 29.17 21.76
N GLY A 456 14.19 28.59 20.61
CA GLY A 456 13.24 28.39 19.51
C GLY A 456 13.87 28.01 18.17
N LEU A 457 13.03 28.05 17.13
CA LEU A 457 13.43 27.92 15.73
C LEU A 457 13.01 29.17 14.95
N THR A 458 13.86 29.63 14.04
CA THR A 458 13.50 30.72 13.10
C THR A 458 12.71 30.21 11.90
N GLN A 459 12.91 28.95 11.52
CA GLN A 459 12.22 28.27 10.43
C GLN A 459 11.54 27.00 10.96
N ASP A 460 10.39 26.63 10.39
CA ASP A 460 9.67 25.42 10.76
C ASP A 460 9.14 24.68 9.52
N LEU A 461 8.39 23.60 9.74
CA LEU A 461 7.78 22.79 8.69
C LEU A 461 6.24 22.83 8.77
N SER A 462 5.65 23.88 9.35
CA SER A 462 4.19 24.03 9.48
C SER A 462 3.47 24.07 8.11
N ALA A 463 4.18 24.51 7.06
CA ALA A 463 3.68 24.54 5.69
C ALA A 463 3.81 23.20 4.96
N LEU A 464 4.41 22.16 5.57
CA LEU A 464 4.62 20.86 4.94
C LEU A 464 3.30 20.24 4.48
N LYS A 465 3.23 19.86 3.21
CA LYS A 465 2.04 19.23 2.63
C LYS A 465 2.16 17.71 2.67
N ILE A 466 1.43 17.08 3.58
CA ILE A 466 1.53 15.65 3.84
C ILE A 466 0.17 14.95 3.75
N CYS A 467 0.13 13.80 3.08
CA CYS A 467 -1.00 12.88 3.03
C CYS A 467 -0.67 11.63 3.85
N LEU A 468 -1.44 11.40 4.91
CA LEU A 468 -1.42 10.19 5.73
C LEU A 468 -2.29 9.13 5.05
N GLY A 469 -1.66 8.36 4.17
CA GLY A 469 -2.34 7.39 3.32
C GLY A 469 -2.97 6.25 4.10
N HIS A 470 -4.09 5.77 3.57
CA HIS A 470 -4.99 4.77 4.17
C HIS A 470 -5.72 5.20 5.44
N PHE A 471 -5.53 6.44 5.89
CA PHE A 471 -6.30 7.05 6.98
C PHE A 471 -6.33 6.21 8.27
N GLY A 472 -5.19 5.60 8.64
CA GLY A 472 -5.06 4.74 9.82
C GLY A 472 -5.37 3.26 9.55
N GLY A 473 -6.13 2.96 8.49
CA GLY A 473 -6.73 1.65 8.25
C GLY A 473 -8.14 1.55 8.83
N ASP A 474 -9.08 0.99 8.08
CA ASP A 474 -9.54 -0.35 8.43
C ASP A 474 -9.96 -0.58 9.89
N ASP A 475 -9.02 -1.23 10.56
CA ASP A 475 -9.04 -1.62 11.95
C ASP A 475 -9.08 -0.43 12.91
N GLU A 476 -8.40 0.68 12.61
CA GLU A 476 -8.42 1.88 13.46
C GLU A 476 -9.75 2.63 13.39
N TRP A 477 -10.46 2.56 12.25
CA TRP A 477 -11.83 3.08 12.13
C TRP A 477 -12.82 2.26 12.96
N CYS A 478 -12.69 0.94 12.95
CA CYS A 478 -13.45 0.09 13.88
C CYS A 478 -13.10 0.40 15.34
N ARG A 479 -11.81 0.62 15.64
CA ARG A 479 -11.34 0.98 16.99
C ARG A 479 -11.92 2.29 17.51
N TYR A 480 -12.15 3.27 16.63
CA TYR A 480 -12.86 4.50 16.99
C TYR A 480 -14.28 4.20 17.51
N PHE A 481 -15.04 3.35 16.81
CA PHE A 481 -16.38 2.96 17.26
C PHE A 481 -16.38 2.13 18.55
N GLU A 482 -15.36 1.30 18.77
CA GLU A 482 -15.21 0.49 20.00
C GLU A 482 -14.84 1.33 21.24
N LYS A 483 -14.35 2.57 21.05
CA LYS A 483 -13.82 3.45 22.09
C LYS A 483 -14.81 4.55 22.51
N ASP A 484 -16.09 4.21 22.59
CA ASP A 484 -17.18 5.11 22.98
C ASP A 484 -16.97 5.81 24.35
N ARG A 485 -16.21 5.20 25.26
CA ARG A 485 -15.94 5.73 26.62
C ARG A 485 -14.53 6.30 26.83
N TYR A 486 -13.65 6.28 25.83
CA TYR A 486 -12.29 6.83 25.96
C TYR A 486 -12.28 8.33 25.69
N ASN A 487 -11.61 9.09 26.55
CA ASN A 487 -11.73 10.55 26.53
C ASN A 487 -11.18 11.15 25.24
N TYR A 488 -10.01 10.69 24.79
CA TYR A 488 -9.35 11.26 23.61
C TYR A 488 -10.12 11.01 22.32
N SER A 489 -10.67 9.82 22.11
CA SER A 489 -11.49 9.52 20.92
C SER A 489 -12.77 10.38 20.92
N SER A 490 -13.38 10.61 22.09
CA SER A 490 -14.56 11.46 22.21
C SER A 490 -14.32 12.96 21.89
N GLN A 491 -13.05 13.41 21.86
CA GLN A 491 -12.72 14.82 21.59
C GLN A 491 -13.15 15.27 20.19
N LEU A 492 -13.18 14.37 19.20
CA LEU A 492 -13.71 14.71 17.87
C LEU A 492 -15.20 15.07 17.91
N ILE A 493 -15.96 14.48 18.83
CA ILE A 493 -17.39 14.78 19.01
C ILE A 493 -17.55 16.04 19.86
N LYS A 494 -16.77 16.18 20.94
CA LYS A 494 -16.83 17.33 21.87
C LYS A 494 -16.32 18.62 21.22
N HIS A 495 -15.27 18.54 20.40
CA HIS A 495 -14.58 19.67 19.78
C HIS A 495 -14.42 19.44 18.27
N PRO A 496 -15.51 19.47 17.48
CA PRO A 496 -15.50 19.09 16.06
C PRO A 496 -14.63 19.98 15.16
N ASP A 497 -14.25 21.18 15.62
CA ASP A 497 -13.40 22.10 14.86
C ASP A 497 -11.90 21.95 15.15
N GLU A 498 -11.52 21.25 16.22
CA GLU A 498 -10.12 21.15 16.68
C GLU A 498 -9.67 19.70 16.92
N GLY A 499 -10.55 18.86 17.46
CA GLY A 499 -10.23 17.49 17.87
C GLY A 499 -9.37 17.43 19.13
N ILE A 500 -8.38 16.54 19.15
CA ILE A 500 -7.50 16.29 20.29
C ILE A 500 -6.39 17.35 20.36
N GLN A 501 -6.26 18.06 21.48
CA GLN A 501 -5.07 18.85 21.77
C GLN A 501 -3.92 17.91 22.19
N PHE A 502 -2.81 17.92 21.44
CA PHE A 502 -1.76 16.89 21.57
C PHE A 502 -0.76 17.14 22.70
N PHE A 503 -0.45 18.41 23.00
CA PHE A 503 0.67 18.79 23.87
C PHE A 503 0.27 19.69 25.04
N THR A 504 -0.97 20.18 25.04
CA THR A 504 -1.50 21.10 26.05
C THR A 504 -2.77 20.55 26.67
N ARG A 505 -3.07 21.04 27.87
CA ARG A 505 -4.37 20.91 28.53
C ARG A 505 -5.35 21.95 27.96
N LEU A 506 -6.63 21.81 28.32
CA LEU A 506 -7.69 22.72 27.88
C LEU A 506 -7.50 24.17 28.35
N ASP A 507 -6.77 24.39 29.46
CA ASP A 507 -6.38 25.71 29.97
C ASP A 507 -5.18 26.32 29.23
N GLY A 508 -4.57 25.58 28.29
CA GLY A 508 -3.43 26.01 27.50
C GLY A 508 -2.06 25.64 28.10
N GLU A 509 -2.01 25.08 29.31
CA GLU A 509 -0.76 24.70 29.94
C GLU A 509 -0.13 23.45 29.31
N PRO A 510 1.21 23.34 29.22
CA PRO A 510 1.88 22.15 28.71
C PRO A 510 1.52 20.89 29.50
N SER A 511 1.33 19.77 28.79
CA SER A 511 0.99 18.47 29.38
C SER A 511 1.98 17.39 28.94
N PRO A 512 3.13 17.25 29.63
CA PRO A 512 4.22 16.39 29.14
C PRO A 512 3.89 14.88 29.12
N GLY A 513 2.95 14.41 29.96
CA GLY A 513 2.49 13.00 29.98
C GLY A 513 1.46 12.66 28.89
N LYS A 514 0.79 13.65 28.31
CA LYS A 514 -0.27 13.46 27.33
C LYS A 514 0.17 12.75 26.04
N PRO A 515 1.34 13.07 25.44
CA PRO A 515 1.79 12.38 24.24
C PRO A 515 1.91 10.86 24.39
N GLU A 516 2.37 10.38 25.55
CA GLU A 516 2.42 8.95 25.85
C GLU A 516 1.01 8.33 25.82
N GLN A 517 0.06 8.96 26.51
CA GLN A 517 -1.30 8.45 26.59
C GLN A 517 -1.97 8.40 25.21
N ILE A 518 -1.82 9.45 24.41
CA ILE A 518 -2.34 9.49 23.04
C ILE A 518 -1.70 8.38 22.21
N TRP A 519 -0.38 8.21 22.29
CA TRP A 519 0.36 7.18 21.56
C TRP A 519 -0.13 5.77 21.89
N ARG A 520 -0.35 5.46 23.17
CA ARG A 520 -0.71 4.10 23.60
C ARG A 520 -2.19 3.78 23.40
N TYR A 521 -3.06 4.74 23.69
CA TYR A 521 -4.46 4.47 23.96
C TYR A 521 -5.43 5.15 23.01
N THR A 522 -4.99 6.00 22.09
CA THR A 522 -5.90 6.64 21.11
C THR A 522 -5.91 5.88 19.79
N ASP A 523 -7.06 5.84 19.11
CA ASP A 523 -7.15 5.30 17.75
C ASP A 523 -6.52 6.26 16.72
N TRP A 524 -6.01 5.72 15.62
CA TRP A 524 -5.32 6.56 14.63
C TRP A 524 -6.27 7.44 13.82
N TYR A 525 -7.54 7.05 13.67
CA TYR A 525 -8.55 7.87 13.00
C TYR A 525 -8.71 9.22 13.71
N SER A 526 -8.88 9.21 15.04
CA SER A 526 -9.03 10.40 15.86
C SER A 526 -7.80 11.30 15.83
N ILE A 527 -6.61 10.70 15.88
CA ILE A 527 -5.34 11.45 15.76
C ILE A 527 -5.25 12.13 14.39
N ILE A 528 -5.48 11.38 13.30
CA ILE A 528 -5.35 11.90 11.94
C ILE A 528 -6.39 13.00 11.67
N CYS A 529 -7.65 12.81 12.06
CA CYS A 529 -8.69 13.84 11.95
C CYS A 529 -8.31 15.11 12.73
N SER A 530 -7.81 14.98 13.95
CA SER A 530 -7.36 16.12 14.75
C SER A 530 -6.19 16.86 14.08
N MET A 531 -5.23 16.13 13.50
CA MET A 531 -4.15 16.72 12.71
C MET A 531 -4.67 17.44 11.45
N MET A 532 -5.64 16.85 10.74
CA MET A 532 -6.28 17.49 9.59
C MET A 532 -7.07 18.74 9.99
N LEU A 533 -7.66 18.79 11.18
CA LEU A 533 -8.31 20.00 11.68
C LEU A 533 -7.28 21.09 11.99
N GLN A 534 -6.25 20.76 12.77
CA GLN A 534 -5.29 21.72 13.32
C GLN A 534 -4.27 22.25 12.30
N TYR A 535 -3.81 21.41 11.37
CA TYR A 535 -2.74 21.77 10.42
C TYR A 535 -3.28 21.96 8.99
N LYS A 536 -2.93 23.08 8.37
CA LYS A 536 -3.50 23.52 7.07
C LYS A 536 -3.28 22.51 5.95
N ASN A 537 -2.08 21.92 5.86
CA ASN A 537 -1.64 21.12 4.71
C ASN A 537 -1.54 19.61 5.03
N VAL A 538 -2.28 19.12 6.03
CA VAL A 538 -2.41 17.69 6.33
C VAL A 538 -3.64 17.12 5.64
N TYR A 539 -3.45 16.02 4.92
CA TYR A 539 -4.46 15.28 4.17
C TYR A 539 -4.47 13.81 4.61
N ALA A 540 -5.54 13.10 4.29
CA ALA A 540 -5.58 11.64 4.38
C ALA A 540 -6.28 11.07 3.15
N ASP A 541 -5.80 9.92 2.66
CA ASP A 541 -6.45 9.21 1.56
C ASP A 541 -7.13 7.94 2.07
N ILE A 542 -8.25 7.58 1.44
CA ILE A 542 -9.05 6.39 1.79
C ILE A 542 -8.59 5.13 1.04
N SER A 543 -7.42 5.15 0.42
CA SER A 543 -6.93 3.98 -0.30
C SER A 543 -6.67 2.81 0.64
N TYR A 544 -6.56 1.60 0.10
CA TYR A 544 -6.54 0.34 0.86
C TYR A 544 -7.85 0.02 1.58
N ILE A 545 -8.45 0.96 2.32
CA ILE A 545 -9.63 0.70 3.15
C ILE A 545 -10.93 0.57 2.34
N LEU A 546 -10.96 1.09 1.10
CA LEU A 546 -12.12 1.04 0.19
C LEU A 546 -12.73 -0.35 -0.06
N HIS A 547 -11.97 -1.42 0.16
CA HIS A 547 -12.49 -2.76 -0.05
C HIS A 547 -13.52 -3.21 1.00
N ASN A 548 -13.56 -2.55 2.15
CA ASN A 548 -14.47 -2.81 3.26
C ASN A 548 -15.55 -1.71 3.35
N ASP A 549 -16.29 -1.52 2.25
CA ASP A 549 -17.27 -0.45 2.07
C ASP A 549 -18.34 -0.40 3.15
N ALA A 550 -18.83 -1.56 3.61
CA ALA A 550 -19.86 -1.62 4.65
C ALA A 550 -19.39 -1.03 5.99
N ALA A 551 -18.10 -1.15 6.33
CA ALA A 551 -17.54 -0.63 7.57
C ALA A 551 -17.15 0.85 7.45
N ILE A 552 -16.65 1.29 6.29
CA ILE A 552 -16.07 2.64 6.14
C ILE A 552 -17.10 3.69 5.73
N LEU A 553 -18.11 3.34 4.92
CA LEU A 553 -18.97 4.34 4.29
C LEU A 553 -19.74 5.22 5.30
N PRO A 554 -20.30 4.70 6.41
CA PRO A 554 -20.97 5.53 7.40
C PRO A 554 -20.05 6.57 8.03
N LEU A 555 -18.87 6.14 8.50
CA LEU A 555 -17.92 7.05 9.14
C LEU A 555 -17.36 8.06 8.13
N LEU A 556 -17.08 7.63 6.90
CA LEU A 556 -16.61 8.53 5.84
C LEU A 556 -17.65 9.62 5.55
N LYS A 557 -18.94 9.27 5.47
CA LYS A 557 -20.00 10.28 5.27
C LYS A 557 -20.03 11.29 6.41
N GLU A 558 -19.92 10.82 7.65
CA GLU A 558 -19.82 11.68 8.84
C GLU A 558 -18.60 12.61 8.76
N THR A 559 -17.42 12.07 8.43
CA THR A 559 -16.19 12.84 8.21
C THR A 559 -16.41 13.94 7.15
N LEU A 560 -17.10 13.63 6.06
CA LEU A 560 -17.36 14.57 4.95
C LEU A 560 -18.42 15.63 5.28
N GLN A 561 -19.23 15.45 6.33
CA GLN A 561 -20.11 16.53 6.83
C GLN A 561 -19.32 17.64 7.53
N ASN A 562 -18.13 17.34 8.06
CA ASN A 562 -17.28 18.35 8.65
C ASN A 562 -16.61 19.21 7.55
N LYS A 563 -16.87 20.51 7.57
CA LYS A 563 -16.43 21.47 6.54
C LYS A 563 -14.91 21.52 6.36
N ARG A 564 -14.13 21.32 7.44
CA ARG A 564 -12.67 21.38 7.40
C ARG A 564 -12.05 20.05 6.98
N LEU A 565 -12.62 18.93 7.45
CA LEU A 565 -12.13 17.59 7.09
C LEU A 565 -12.42 17.25 5.63
N ARG A 566 -13.61 17.59 5.12
CA ARG A 566 -14.03 17.23 3.75
C ARG A 566 -13.10 17.75 2.67
N GLU A 567 -12.42 18.88 2.89
CA GLU A 567 -11.45 19.45 1.94
C GLU A 567 -10.07 18.74 1.94
N LYS A 568 -9.87 17.81 2.87
CA LYS A 568 -8.58 17.16 3.15
C LYS A 568 -8.61 15.65 2.96
N VAL A 569 -9.77 15.07 2.63
CA VAL A 569 -9.92 13.65 2.28
C VAL A 569 -9.66 13.45 0.78
N LEU A 570 -8.83 12.46 0.44
CA LEU A 570 -8.46 12.15 -0.94
C LEU A 570 -8.95 10.76 -1.35
N TYR A 571 -9.48 10.65 -2.56
CA TYR A 571 -9.79 9.35 -3.17
C TYR A 571 -8.51 8.66 -3.66
N GLY A 572 -8.35 7.38 -3.33
CA GLY A 572 -7.29 6.52 -3.86
C GLY A 572 -7.69 5.05 -3.74
N THR A 573 -7.06 4.14 -4.50
CA THR A 573 -7.43 2.70 -4.46
C THR A 573 -6.34 1.75 -3.98
N ASP A 574 -5.10 2.20 -3.91
CA ASP A 574 -3.94 1.34 -3.63
C ASP A 574 -3.85 0.17 -4.64
N PHE A 575 -4.11 0.51 -5.91
CA PHE A 575 -3.96 -0.42 -7.02
C PHE A 575 -2.52 -0.96 -7.08
N PHE A 576 -2.23 -2.21 -7.38
CA PHE A 576 -3.12 -3.36 -7.52
C PHE A 576 -3.11 -4.22 -6.24
N VAL A 577 -2.54 -3.71 -5.15
CA VAL A 577 -2.31 -4.46 -3.90
C VAL A 577 -3.65 -4.90 -3.29
N VAL A 578 -4.65 -4.02 -3.35
CA VAL A 578 -6.03 -4.26 -2.87
C VAL A 578 -6.86 -5.12 -3.82
N ARG A 579 -6.39 -5.39 -5.04
CA ARG A 579 -7.14 -6.16 -6.05
C ARG A 579 -7.47 -7.59 -5.61
N ASN A 580 -6.78 -8.05 -4.58
CA ASN A 580 -7.10 -9.27 -3.83
C ASN A 580 -8.50 -9.28 -3.22
N HIS A 581 -8.94 -8.13 -2.74
CA HIS A 581 -10.20 -7.95 -2.04
C HIS A 581 -11.29 -7.48 -3.00
N LYS A 582 -11.00 -6.44 -3.81
CA LYS A 582 -12.01 -5.80 -4.68
C LYS A 582 -11.34 -5.22 -5.93
N SER A 583 -11.98 -5.31 -7.10
CA SER A 583 -11.46 -4.69 -8.33
C SER A 583 -11.71 -3.18 -8.32
N ASP A 584 -10.82 -2.38 -8.95
CA ASP A 584 -10.95 -0.91 -8.99
C ASP A 584 -12.26 -0.42 -9.57
N LYS A 585 -12.74 -1.01 -10.67
CA LYS A 585 -14.04 -0.65 -11.23
C LYS A 585 -15.20 -0.87 -10.25
N ASN A 586 -15.07 -1.87 -9.38
CA ASN A 586 -16.06 -2.14 -8.33
C ASN A 586 -15.93 -1.08 -7.23
N MET A 587 -14.72 -0.83 -6.72
CA MET A 587 -14.48 0.21 -5.70
C MET A 587 -14.95 1.60 -6.17
N VAL A 588 -14.74 1.95 -7.44
CA VAL A 588 -15.28 3.19 -8.02
C VAL A 588 -16.80 3.20 -7.99
N ALA A 589 -17.44 2.13 -8.45
CA ALA A 589 -18.90 2.01 -8.48
C ALA A 589 -19.50 2.06 -7.06
N ASP A 590 -18.88 1.38 -6.09
CA ASP A 590 -19.33 1.39 -4.69
C ASP A 590 -19.20 2.78 -4.07
N MET A 591 -18.10 3.50 -4.34
CA MET A 591 -17.94 4.86 -3.83
C MET A 591 -18.94 5.83 -4.46
N MET A 592 -19.17 5.72 -5.77
CA MET A 592 -20.16 6.55 -6.48
C MET A 592 -21.60 6.23 -6.07
N GLY A 593 -21.92 4.97 -5.74
CA GLY A 593 -23.23 4.57 -5.24
C GLY A 593 -23.41 4.83 -3.74
N GLY A 594 -22.31 4.80 -2.98
CA GLY A 594 -22.30 4.97 -1.54
C GLY A 594 -22.32 6.44 -1.11
N LEU A 595 -21.65 7.35 -1.84
CA LEU A 595 -21.55 8.77 -1.55
C LEU A 595 -22.54 9.60 -2.39
N SER A 596 -22.78 10.85 -1.97
CA SER A 596 -23.42 11.82 -2.85
C SER A 596 -22.47 12.19 -4.00
N GLU A 597 -23.03 12.70 -5.10
CA GLU A 597 -22.23 13.15 -6.24
C GLU A 597 -21.27 14.29 -5.85
N GLU A 598 -21.73 15.22 -4.98
CA GLU A 598 -20.91 16.31 -4.44
C GLU A 598 -19.74 15.77 -3.59
N ASP A 599 -20.01 14.82 -2.70
CA ASP A 599 -18.99 14.22 -1.84
C ASP A 599 -17.93 13.47 -2.63
N PHE A 600 -18.35 12.68 -3.62
CA PHE A 600 -17.44 11.98 -4.50
C PHE A 600 -16.59 12.96 -5.31
N ASP A 601 -17.22 14.00 -5.89
CA ASP A 601 -16.50 15.03 -6.64
C ASP A 601 -15.51 15.80 -5.76
N GLN A 602 -15.86 16.08 -4.50
CA GLN A 602 -14.97 16.72 -3.53
C GLN A 602 -13.68 15.92 -3.34
N ILE A 603 -13.78 14.62 -3.03
CA ILE A 603 -12.61 13.79 -2.71
C ILE A 603 -11.86 13.29 -3.94
N ALA A 604 -12.51 13.18 -5.09
CA ALA A 604 -11.96 12.55 -6.29
C ALA A 604 -11.63 13.53 -7.42
N ARG A 605 -12.12 14.78 -7.38
CA ARG A 605 -11.87 15.79 -8.43
C ARG A 605 -11.30 17.08 -7.87
N ILE A 606 -11.83 17.60 -6.76
CA ILE A 606 -11.46 18.91 -6.22
C ILE A 606 -10.22 18.82 -5.32
N ASN A 607 -10.28 18.05 -4.23
CA ASN A 607 -9.17 17.93 -3.27
C ASN A 607 -7.86 17.43 -3.90
N PRO A 608 -7.87 16.42 -4.80
CA PRO A 608 -6.66 15.98 -5.48
C PRO A 608 -5.93 17.07 -6.25
N ARG A 609 -6.67 18.00 -6.88
CA ARG A 609 -6.08 19.11 -7.64
C ARG A 609 -5.39 20.11 -6.74
N LYS A 610 -6.04 20.46 -5.62
CA LYS A 610 -5.46 21.31 -4.55
C LYS A 610 -4.21 20.65 -3.96
N TYR A 611 -4.26 19.36 -3.67
CA TYR A 611 -3.14 18.60 -3.14
C TYR A 611 -1.95 18.58 -4.11
N LEU A 612 -2.19 18.28 -5.39
CA LEU A 612 -1.17 18.18 -6.44
C LEU A 612 -0.74 19.52 -7.08
N ASN A 613 -1.28 20.65 -6.61
CA ASN A 613 -1.07 21.98 -7.20
C ASN A 613 -1.41 22.07 -8.69
N ILE A 614 -2.44 21.33 -9.12
CA ILE A 614 -2.91 21.41 -10.49
C ILE A 614 -3.70 22.72 -10.62
N LYS A 615 -3.18 23.66 -11.42
CA LYS A 615 -3.87 24.90 -11.74
C LYS A 615 -5.10 24.56 -12.58
N ASP A 616 -6.27 24.96 -12.11
CA ASP A 616 -7.48 24.94 -12.94
C ASP A 616 -7.32 26.00 -14.03
N ASN A 617 -7.58 25.63 -15.28
CA ASN A 617 -7.73 26.62 -16.33
C ASN A 617 -9.05 27.35 -16.03
N PRO A 618 -9.08 28.69 -15.92
CA PRO A 618 -10.32 29.42 -15.70
C PRO A 618 -11.20 29.29 -16.95
N ARG A 619 -12.01 28.25 -17.01
CA ARG A 619 -13.14 28.12 -17.91
C ARG A 619 -14.32 27.55 -17.13
N THR A 620 -15.20 28.50 -16.80
CA THR A 620 -16.65 28.36 -16.63
C THR A 620 -17.13 27.69 -15.34
N VAL A 621 -17.12 28.44 -14.25
CA VAL A 621 -18.16 28.32 -13.22
C VAL A 621 -19.21 29.36 -13.57
N VAL A 622 -20.31 28.96 -14.21
CA VAL A 622 -21.50 29.82 -14.30
C VAL A 622 -22.30 29.55 -13.02
N ILE A 623 -22.20 30.47 -12.06
CA ILE A 623 -23.08 30.45 -10.90
C ILE A 623 -24.41 31.05 -11.35
N TYR A 624 -25.44 30.21 -11.54
CA TYR A 624 -26.81 30.71 -11.56
C TYR A 624 -27.30 30.82 -10.12
N SER A 625 -27.18 32.02 -9.54
CA SER A 625 -28.11 32.47 -8.52
C SER A 625 -29.40 32.87 -9.23
N ASN A 626 -30.48 32.10 -9.05
CA ASN A 626 -31.80 32.50 -9.53
C ASN A 626 -32.69 32.83 -8.32
N PRO A 627 -33.11 34.09 -8.16
CA PRO A 627 -34.40 34.40 -7.59
C PRO A 627 -35.32 34.95 -8.69
N ASP A 628 -36.53 34.38 -8.69
CA ASP A 628 -37.78 34.96 -9.18
C ASP A 628 -38.18 34.80 -10.67
N ASN A 629 -39.34 34.17 -10.80
CA ASN A 629 -40.24 34.13 -11.96
C ASN A 629 -40.72 35.54 -12.34
N GLU A 630 -40.95 35.79 -13.63
CA GLU A 630 -42.26 36.17 -14.21
C GLU A 630 -42.17 36.40 -15.75
N GLY A 631 -43.17 35.92 -16.50
CA GLY A 631 -43.57 36.48 -17.80
C GLY A 631 -43.32 35.66 -19.09
N ILE A 632 -44.41 35.17 -19.70
CA ILE A 632 -44.58 34.43 -20.98
C ILE A 632 -44.88 35.44 -22.15
N PRO A 633 -45.12 35.14 -23.47
CA PRO A 633 -44.55 34.22 -24.51
C PRO A 633 -44.11 34.91 -25.85
N GLY A 634 -43.49 34.14 -26.77
CA GLY A 634 -43.49 34.38 -28.25
C GLY A 634 -42.53 33.43 -28.99
N VAL A 635 -42.99 32.33 -29.61
CA VAL A 635 -43.34 32.15 -31.04
C VAL A 635 -42.16 32.44 -32.01
N ASP A 636 -41.46 31.41 -32.48
CA ASP A 636 -41.55 30.88 -33.86
C ASP A 636 -40.49 29.80 -34.13
N GLY A 637 -40.89 28.77 -34.88
CA GLY A 637 -40.08 27.59 -35.15
C GLY A 637 -39.23 27.72 -36.41
N GLU A 638 -38.18 26.89 -36.47
CA GLU A 638 -37.68 26.37 -37.75
C GLU A 638 -36.96 25.03 -37.52
N LYS A 639 -37.37 24.04 -38.31
CA LYS A 639 -36.78 22.70 -38.42
C LYS A 639 -35.49 22.79 -39.22
N LEU A 640 -34.47 22.04 -38.82
CA LEU A 640 -33.51 21.47 -39.77
C LEU A 640 -33.08 20.08 -39.29
N ASN A 641 -33.56 19.09 -40.04
CA ASN A 641 -33.01 17.75 -40.10
C ASN A 641 -31.61 17.82 -40.70
N ASP A 642 -30.67 17.04 -40.17
CA ASP A 642 -29.66 16.39 -41.00
C ASP A 642 -29.21 15.08 -40.34
N GLU A 643 -29.52 13.99 -41.03
CA GLU A 643 -29.10 12.63 -40.75
C GLU A 643 -27.62 12.46 -41.14
N VAL A 644 -26.82 11.83 -40.28
CA VAL A 644 -25.49 11.30 -40.64
C VAL A 644 -25.43 9.83 -40.20
N PRO A 645 -24.92 8.91 -41.04
CA PRO A 645 -25.28 7.50 -40.98
C PRO A 645 -24.44 6.71 -39.98
N VAL A 646 -25.12 5.83 -39.25
CA VAL A 646 -24.54 4.86 -38.30
C VAL A 646 -23.81 3.76 -39.07
N SER A 647 -22.48 3.72 -38.98
CA SER A 647 -21.69 2.57 -39.46
C SER A 647 -21.86 1.39 -38.49
N LYS A 648 -22.44 0.30 -38.97
CA LYS A 648 -22.51 -1.00 -38.30
C LYS A 648 -21.10 -1.54 -38.06
N TYR A 649 -20.70 -1.63 -36.80
CA TYR A 649 -19.71 -2.61 -36.36
C TYR A 649 -20.44 -3.70 -35.60
N ASP A 650 -20.47 -4.89 -36.19
CA ASP A 650 -21.01 -6.10 -35.58
C ASP A 650 -20.22 -6.41 -34.29
N ILE A 651 -20.92 -6.26 -33.16
CA ILE A 651 -20.46 -6.71 -31.85
C ILE A 651 -20.78 -8.21 -31.78
N ASP A 652 -19.77 -9.05 -31.97
CA ASP A 652 -19.83 -10.48 -31.67
C ASP A 652 -19.92 -10.65 -30.14
N THR A 653 -21.16 -10.75 -29.66
CA THR A 653 -21.51 -11.08 -28.28
C THR A 653 -21.34 -12.58 -28.06
N SER A 654 -20.14 -12.99 -27.64
CA SER A 654 -19.94 -14.29 -27.00
C SER A 654 -19.61 -14.10 -25.51
N PRO A 655 -20.38 -14.72 -24.58
CA PRO A 655 -20.19 -14.56 -23.14
C PRO A 655 -18.89 -15.25 -22.72
N ILE A 656 -18.00 -14.50 -22.07
CA ILE A 656 -16.84 -15.03 -21.37
C ILE A 656 -17.27 -15.28 -19.93
N ASP A 657 -17.74 -16.50 -19.67
CA ASP A 657 -17.97 -16.98 -18.31
C ASP A 657 -16.64 -17.28 -17.59
N CYS A 658 -16.62 -16.91 -16.31
CA CYS A 658 -15.51 -16.84 -15.35
C CYS A 658 -14.73 -18.13 -15.09
#